data_AF-R6J310-F1
#
_entry.id   AF-R6J310-F1
#
_cell.length_a   1.000
_cell.length_b   1.000
_cell.length_c   1.000
_cell.angle_alpha   90.00
_cell.angle_beta   90.00
_cell.angle_gamma   90.00
#
_symmetry.space_group_name_H-M   'P 1'
#
loop_
_entity.id
_entity.type
_entity.pdbx_description
1 polymer ?
#
loop_
_entity_poly.entity_id
_entity_poly.type
_entity_poly.pdbx_seq_one_letter_code
_entity_poly.pdbx_strand_id
1 'polypeptide(L)'
;MRKQNHFRRFAAALLTIIMISTLCSPALAARDDADKGIDLKIAVMSDTHYLSPHMIKDTSDYTDALNSDRKLLTESSEINLKLLDAVREDKPDILLISGDLTKDGELEGHKEFSARLQQVQKDVPGMKVYVINGNHDIRNENAKNFNTPDGKAVPATRTQPEDFASVYDFVYSDSSIVARYTPPQGKESGQLSYVAEPCKGVTLIALDTCCYSADNTSDKEAEHETRGEMSPELVAWATEQIKAAKAKGNHVIGLSHHGFVPHFSMEPDILKMYLIKDYGTIAAQLADAGLEMIFTGHMHANDIAVMTTKSGNTLYDVETGSNLTYPSPMRFVQLREVSGSLVAAVNTLNHIGPVSYYNAVSGKYETIADVTEYGRERGFTADMLNTVAGSFVGSFLNKFVPVENSVSTWINGRIIANLQSIITEGVNIPVTDTKTLLDAVNYIYQSHLGGEDDGDYPDWVQAGLNKIKSGEILDQLLSIIKKHAFGDAASSVKFDNIFTKAVKAGINDYIYKIADSMGNDTNFTDDNDALIVLDGKLDIRPVIITTGTVPVSAPAIVENGVCTVFPTSIMMRELGASGKTVIIDASVTGADTVNVWERGVSALSAASSVRFTTANGSAEFESSVLTSGGDVSVSVGTAQPNAVQKRALGEKLDSAQLFLVSAAAGGRSINAQCSLGVPVKTGGCVAAAIADDGTIKATGSSVSGNWLTCSTETGIMTAVTGFPFADVPTNAWYFGDAYYAYNNALFAGTGANTFSPNVTMTRGMLVTVLWRMEGSPKAAAPTFSDTRGIWCSSAVGWAAANGIVNGFDKDTFAPNATVTREQMAAILYRYAAFKGIDVSAADDLGNFADFESVSAYARTAIAWASAEGIINGSADGRLMPKAGATRAQVAAILHRYIENCIF
;
A
#
# COMPACT_ATOMS: atom_id res chain seq x y z
N MET A 1 9.60 52.16 -28.82
CA MET A 1 8.88 50.90 -29.13
C MET A 1 9.61 49.61 -28.75
N ARG A 2 10.95 49.48 -28.81
CA ARG A 2 11.66 48.23 -28.39
C ARG A 2 11.56 47.87 -26.90
N LYS A 3 11.54 48.84 -25.97
CA LYS A 3 11.46 48.57 -24.52
C LYS A 3 10.09 48.03 -24.04
N GLN A 4 9.00 48.33 -24.74
CA GLN A 4 7.66 47.80 -24.38
C GLN A 4 7.47 46.33 -24.76
N ASN A 5 8.15 45.83 -25.80
CA ASN A 5 8.08 44.41 -26.19
C ASN A 5 8.90 43.49 -25.26
N HIS A 6 10.00 43.98 -24.67
CA HIS A 6 10.75 43.22 -23.67
C HIS A 6 10.01 43.15 -22.33
N PHE A 7 9.37 44.24 -21.90
CA PHE A 7 8.55 44.23 -20.69
C PHE A 7 7.31 43.33 -20.84
N ARG A 8 6.66 43.31 -22.01
CA ARG A 8 5.54 42.40 -22.28
C ARG A 8 5.95 40.92 -22.38
N ARG A 9 7.13 40.62 -22.95
CA ARG A 9 7.65 39.24 -23.00
C ARG A 9 8.16 38.75 -21.63
N PHE A 10 8.74 39.65 -20.84
CA PHE A 10 9.17 39.37 -19.46
C PHE A 10 7.96 39.22 -18.53
N ALA A 11 6.95 40.08 -18.66
CA ALA A 11 5.69 39.96 -17.92
C ALA A 11 4.88 38.72 -18.33
N ALA A 12 4.87 38.36 -19.62
CA ALA A 12 4.23 37.12 -20.09
C ALA A 12 4.99 35.87 -19.58
N ALA A 13 6.32 35.85 -19.66
CA ALA A 13 7.12 34.75 -19.12
C ALA A 13 7.02 34.64 -17.59
N LEU A 14 6.94 35.78 -16.88
CA LEU A 14 6.73 35.81 -15.43
C LEU A 14 5.31 35.37 -15.06
N LEU A 15 4.28 35.74 -15.83
CA LEU A 15 2.91 35.22 -15.63
C LEU A 15 2.81 33.72 -15.95
N THR A 16 3.53 33.22 -16.96
CA THR A 16 3.58 31.79 -17.28
C THR A 16 4.36 31.01 -16.22
N ILE A 17 5.47 31.54 -15.70
CA ILE A 17 6.23 30.92 -14.60
C ILE A 17 5.46 30.99 -13.29
N ILE A 18 4.76 32.09 -12.99
CA ILE A 18 3.89 32.20 -11.80
C ILE A 18 2.68 31.26 -11.94
N MET A 19 2.07 31.12 -13.13
CA MET A 19 1.05 30.10 -13.36
C MET A 19 1.64 28.69 -13.17
N ILE A 20 2.81 28.37 -13.71
CA ILE A 20 3.42 27.04 -13.57
C ILE A 20 3.88 26.76 -12.12
N SER A 21 4.34 27.77 -11.36
CA SER A 21 4.78 27.60 -9.97
C SER A 21 3.67 27.74 -8.93
N THR A 22 2.47 28.20 -9.31
CA THR A 22 1.25 28.13 -8.47
C THR A 22 0.32 26.98 -8.87
N LEU A 23 0.56 26.34 -10.02
CA LEU A 23 -0.14 25.14 -10.47
C LEU A 23 0.50 23.83 -9.99
N CYS A 24 1.71 23.87 -9.42
CA CYS A 24 2.33 22.71 -8.76
C CYS A 24 2.25 22.86 -7.23
N SER A 25 1.13 22.40 -6.67
CA SER A 25 0.79 22.20 -5.24
C SER A 25 0.42 23.47 -4.46
N PRO A 26 -0.89 23.80 -4.29
CA PRO A 26 -1.96 22.92 -3.81
C PRO A 26 -3.23 22.92 -4.69
N ALA A 27 -3.11 22.99 -6.02
CA ALA A 27 -4.25 22.78 -6.93
C ALA A 27 -4.83 21.35 -6.88
N LEU A 28 -4.18 20.43 -6.17
CA LEU A 28 -4.71 19.09 -5.85
C LEU A 28 -5.61 19.07 -4.60
N ALA A 29 -5.65 20.13 -3.80
CA ALA A 29 -6.26 20.10 -2.46
C ALA A 29 -7.67 20.71 -2.35
N ALA A 30 -8.26 21.21 -3.45
CA ALA A 30 -9.64 21.67 -3.45
C ALA A 30 -10.20 21.76 -4.89
N ARG A 31 -10.36 20.62 -5.56
CA ARG A 31 -11.35 20.51 -6.63
C ARG A 31 -12.66 20.10 -5.99
N ASP A 32 -13.74 20.83 -6.27
CA ASP A 32 -15.11 20.42 -5.97
C ASP A 32 -15.28 18.94 -6.36
N ASP A 33 -15.96 18.14 -5.52
CA ASP A 33 -16.17 16.71 -5.76
C ASP A 33 -16.89 16.40 -7.09
N ALA A 34 -17.45 17.42 -7.76
CA ALA A 34 -18.06 17.31 -9.07
C ALA A 34 -17.08 17.12 -10.25
N ASP A 35 -15.79 17.41 -10.05
CA ASP A 35 -14.73 17.47 -11.09
C ASP A 35 -13.57 16.48 -10.84
N LYS A 36 -13.70 15.60 -9.84
CA LYS A 36 -12.81 14.44 -9.67
C LYS A 36 -13.25 13.35 -10.64
N GLY A 37 -12.30 12.76 -11.37
CA GLY A 37 -12.56 11.56 -12.17
C GLY A 37 -13.02 10.40 -11.29
N ILE A 38 -13.16 9.20 -11.87
CA ILE A 38 -13.53 8.02 -11.08
C ILE A 38 -12.44 7.75 -10.04
N ASP A 39 -12.84 7.59 -8.77
CA ASP A 39 -12.04 7.06 -7.66
C ASP A 39 -13.01 6.29 -6.75
N LEU A 40 -13.16 5.00 -7.00
CA LEU A 40 -14.14 4.12 -6.37
C LEU A 40 -13.43 3.01 -5.62
N LYS A 41 -13.58 2.99 -4.29
CA LYS A 41 -13.06 1.94 -3.41
C LYS A 41 -14.11 0.85 -3.23
N ILE A 42 -13.74 -0.36 -3.63
CA ILE A 42 -14.56 -1.56 -3.61
C ILE A 42 -13.96 -2.53 -2.59
N ALA A 43 -14.81 -3.15 -1.79
CA ALA A 43 -14.53 -4.34 -1.03
C ALA A 43 -15.35 -5.50 -1.60
N VAL A 44 -14.77 -6.70 -1.72
CA VAL A 44 -15.43 -7.86 -2.33
C VAL A 44 -15.32 -9.06 -1.38
N MET A 45 -16.48 -9.61 -1.04
CA MET A 45 -16.64 -10.86 -0.30
C MET A 45 -17.33 -11.88 -1.21
N SER A 46 -17.04 -13.15 -1.01
CA SER A 46 -17.72 -14.23 -1.74
C SER A 46 -17.89 -15.45 -0.86
N ASP A 47 -18.95 -16.21 -1.12
CA ASP A 47 -19.16 -17.53 -0.53
C ASP A 47 -18.98 -17.49 0.98
N THR A 48 -19.71 -16.56 1.59
CA THR A 48 -19.65 -16.25 3.01
C THR A 48 -20.20 -17.38 3.86
N HIS A 49 -21.04 -18.25 3.25
CA HIS A 49 -21.55 -19.51 3.78
C HIS A 49 -21.98 -19.41 5.26
N TYR A 50 -22.59 -18.28 5.62
CA TYR A 50 -22.91 -17.96 7.00
C TYR A 50 -23.85 -19.02 7.59
N LEU A 51 -23.42 -19.64 8.69
CA LEU A 51 -24.26 -20.51 9.51
C LEU A 51 -24.43 -19.87 10.89
N SER A 52 -25.67 -19.65 11.29
CA SER A 52 -25.94 -19.07 12.61
C SER A 52 -25.43 -20.00 13.72
N PRO A 53 -24.65 -19.50 14.70
CA PRO A 53 -24.26 -20.28 15.87
C PRO A 53 -25.46 -20.83 16.66
N HIS A 54 -26.64 -20.18 16.55
CA HIS A 54 -27.87 -20.65 17.17
C HIS A 54 -28.42 -21.94 16.54
N MET A 55 -27.95 -22.31 15.35
CA MET A 55 -28.37 -23.50 14.61
C MET A 55 -27.39 -24.67 14.75
N ILE A 56 -26.32 -24.50 15.54
CA ILE A 56 -25.26 -25.49 15.74
C ILE A 56 -25.38 -26.13 17.12
N LYS A 57 -25.23 -27.46 17.17
CA LYS A 57 -25.12 -28.25 18.41
C LYS A 57 -24.30 -29.51 18.15
N ASP A 58 -23.51 -29.95 19.13
CA ASP A 58 -22.80 -31.22 19.09
C ASP A 58 -23.77 -32.40 18.92
N THR A 59 -23.93 -32.87 17.68
CA THR A 59 -24.85 -33.91 17.27
C THR A 59 -24.21 -34.75 16.17
N SER A 60 -24.67 -35.99 15.98
CA SER A 60 -24.21 -36.82 14.87
C SER A 60 -24.46 -36.16 13.52
N ASP A 61 -25.64 -35.57 13.35
CA ASP A 61 -26.05 -34.96 12.09
C ASP A 61 -25.19 -33.72 11.76
N TYR A 62 -24.80 -32.93 12.77
CA TYR A 62 -23.84 -31.83 12.57
C TYR A 62 -22.42 -32.34 12.30
N THR A 63 -22.00 -33.40 12.98
CA THR A 63 -20.69 -34.03 12.74
C THR A 63 -20.60 -34.56 11.31
N ASP A 64 -21.66 -35.20 10.82
CA ASP A 64 -21.74 -35.71 9.44
C ASP A 64 -21.72 -34.56 8.43
N ALA A 65 -22.42 -33.45 8.72
CA ALA A 65 -22.38 -32.25 7.89
C ALA A 65 -20.96 -31.63 7.85
N LEU A 66 -20.28 -31.54 8.99
CA LEU A 66 -18.92 -31.01 9.09
C LEU A 66 -17.91 -31.92 8.37
N ASN A 67 -18.07 -33.25 8.42
CA ASN A 67 -17.18 -34.19 7.75
C ASN A 67 -17.45 -34.33 6.25
N SER A 68 -18.54 -33.75 5.74
CA SER A 68 -18.92 -33.76 4.32
C SER A 68 -18.59 -32.45 3.61
N ASP A 69 -18.11 -31.44 4.33
CA ASP A 69 -17.85 -30.09 3.82
C ASP A 69 -16.52 -29.55 4.36
N ARG A 70 -15.74 -28.89 3.49
CA ARG A 70 -14.44 -28.30 3.84
C ARG A 70 -14.55 -26.91 4.49
N LYS A 71 -15.77 -26.37 4.58
CA LYS A 71 -16.05 -25.04 5.14
C LYS A 71 -15.82 -25.01 6.65
N LEU A 72 -15.32 -23.88 7.13
CA LEU A 72 -15.13 -23.55 8.54
C LEU A 72 -16.49 -23.15 9.18
N LEU A 73 -17.44 -24.09 9.20
CA LEU A 73 -18.84 -23.85 9.56
C LEU A 73 -19.03 -23.46 11.02
N THR A 74 -18.26 -24.08 11.93
CA THR A 74 -18.36 -23.81 13.38
C THR A 74 -17.85 -22.40 13.70
N GLU A 75 -16.87 -21.94 12.91
CA GLU A 75 -16.16 -20.67 13.06
C GLU A 75 -16.78 -19.55 12.22
N SER A 76 -17.72 -19.92 11.34
CA SER A 76 -18.30 -19.08 10.29
C SER A 76 -18.72 -17.69 10.75
N SER A 77 -19.42 -17.60 11.89
CA SER A 77 -19.91 -16.34 12.44
C SER A 77 -18.81 -15.33 12.71
N GLU A 78 -17.73 -15.76 13.37
CA GLU A 78 -16.68 -14.86 13.85
C GLU A 78 -15.66 -14.56 12.76
N ILE A 79 -15.44 -15.50 11.82
CA ILE A 79 -14.66 -15.24 10.60
C ILE A 79 -15.36 -14.15 9.77
N ASN A 80 -16.66 -14.29 9.54
CA ASN A 80 -17.44 -13.26 8.83
C ASN A 80 -17.40 -11.90 9.55
N LEU A 81 -17.53 -11.85 10.88
CA LEU A 81 -17.41 -10.60 11.63
C LEU A 81 -16.02 -9.96 11.48
N LYS A 82 -14.96 -10.76 11.51
CA LYS A 82 -13.59 -10.27 11.34
C LYS A 82 -13.37 -9.65 9.96
N LEU A 83 -13.94 -10.24 8.91
CA LEU A 83 -13.91 -9.67 7.56
C LEU A 83 -14.71 -8.37 7.47
N LEU A 84 -15.88 -8.31 8.11
CA LEU A 84 -16.66 -7.08 8.19
C LEU A 84 -15.95 -5.98 9.01
N ASP A 85 -15.10 -6.34 9.98
CA ASP A 85 -14.22 -5.37 10.65
C ASP A 85 -13.15 -4.81 9.70
N ALA A 86 -12.60 -5.64 8.80
CA ALA A 86 -11.70 -5.15 7.76
C ALA A 86 -12.40 -4.17 6.80
N VAL A 87 -13.69 -4.40 6.48
CA VAL A 87 -14.51 -3.42 5.73
C VAL A 87 -14.61 -2.09 6.49
N ARG A 88 -14.87 -2.12 7.80
CA ARG A 88 -14.94 -0.91 8.63
C ARG A 88 -13.63 -0.14 8.68
N GLU A 89 -12.51 -0.86 8.67
CA GLU A 89 -11.17 -0.27 8.69
C GLU A 89 -10.79 0.38 7.35
N ASP A 90 -11.02 -0.32 6.23
CA ASP A 90 -10.72 0.17 4.87
C ASP A 90 -11.63 1.32 4.43
N LYS A 91 -12.88 1.33 4.92
CA LYS A 91 -13.93 2.32 4.57
C LYS A 91 -14.11 2.42 3.04
N PRO A 92 -14.52 1.33 2.38
CA PRO A 92 -14.80 1.36 0.95
C PRO A 92 -16.07 2.18 0.66
N ASP A 93 -16.20 2.63 -0.59
CA ASP A 93 -17.44 3.25 -1.08
C ASP A 93 -18.52 2.20 -1.32
N ILE A 94 -18.12 1.00 -1.77
CA ILE A 94 -19.05 -0.11 -2.00
C ILE A 94 -18.51 -1.43 -1.47
N LEU A 95 -19.41 -2.26 -0.93
CA LEU A 95 -19.18 -3.66 -0.60
C LEU A 95 -19.98 -4.54 -1.58
N LEU A 96 -19.29 -5.43 -2.28
CA LEU A 96 -19.85 -6.43 -3.19
C LEU A 96 -19.85 -7.80 -2.53
N ILE A 97 -20.94 -8.56 -2.70
CA ILE A 97 -21.04 -9.96 -2.24
C ILE A 97 -21.57 -10.84 -3.39
N SER A 98 -20.71 -11.72 -3.91
CA SER A 98 -20.94 -12.58 -5.09
C SER A 98 -21.60 -13.93 -4.76
N GLY A 99 -22.71 -13.90 -4.01
CA GLY A 99 -23.50 -15.10 -3.74
C GLY A 99 -23.00 -15.96 -2.58
N ASP A 100 -23.78 -17.01 -2.31
CA ASP A 100 -23.61 -17.96 -1.20
C ASP A 100 -23.46 -17.24 0.13
N LEU A 101 -24.47 -16.42 0.43
CA LEU A 101 -24.54 -15.60 1.63
C LEU A 101 -24.77 -16.46 2.89
N THR A 102 -25.39 -17.61 2.73
CA THR A 102 -25.64 -18.58 3.81
C THR A 102 -25.18 -19.97 3.40
N LYS A 103 -25.01 -20.87 4.38
CA LYS A 103 -24.54 -22.24 4.11
C LYS A 103 -25.45 -22.96 3.10
N ASP A 104 -26.76 -22.95 3.33
CA ASP A 104 -27.73 -23.66 2.49
C ASP A 104 -29.08 -22.92 2.37
N GLY A 105 -29.08 -21.58 2.42
CA GLY A 105 -30.28 -20.79 2.18
C GLY A 105 -31.25 -20.76 3.36
N GLU A 106 -30.74 -20.91 4.58
CA GLU A 106 -31.52 -20.74 5.81
C GLU A 106 -32.01 -19.29 5.92
N LEU A 107 -33.34 -19.09 5.89
CA LEU A 107 -33.92 -17.74 5.99
C LEU A 107 -33.54 -17.04 7.29
N GLU A 108 -33.39 -17.79 8.38
CA GLU A 108 -32.89 -17.31 9.66
C GLU A 108 -31.45 -16.77 9.52
N GLY A 109 -30.58 -17.50 8.83
CA GLY A 109 -29.20 -17.10 8.55
C GLY A 109 -29.14 -15.83 7.72
N HIS A 110 -29.95 -15.73 6.65
CA HIS A 110 -30.01 -14.54 5.82
C HIS A 110 -30.45 -13.29 6.60
N LYS A 111 -31.43 -13.43 7.50
CA LYS A 111 -31.88 -12.31 8.35
C LYS A 111 -30.78 -11.82 9.28
N GLU A 112 -30.05 -12.75 9.91
CA GLU A 112 -28.92 -12.41 10.78
C GLU A 112 -27.77 -11.77 9.99
N PHE A 113 -27.42 -12.31 8.81
CA PHE A 113 -26.37 -11.76 7.97
C PHE A 113 -26.73 -10.39 7.39
N SER A 114 -27.95 -10.22 6.87
CA SER A 114 -28.48 -8.91 6.41
C SER A 114 -28.42 -7.85 7.52
N ALA A 115 -28.76 -8.21 8.76
CA ALA A 115 -28.65 -7.29 9.89
C ALA A 115 -27.19 -6.86 10.16
N ARG A 116 -26.21 -7.76 9.98
CA ARG A 116 -24.78 -7.42 10.08
C ARG A 116 -24.35 -6.47 8.96
N LEU A 117 -24.76 -6.71 7.72
CA LEU A 117 -24.45 -5.82 6.60
C LEU A 117 -25.03 -4.41 6.79
N GLN A 118 -26.29 -4.32 7.23
CA GLN A 118 -26.91 -3.04 7.57
C GLN A 118 -26.20 -2.33 8.71
N GLN A 119 -25.62 -3.07 9.67
CA GLN A 119 -24.82 -2.47 10.73
C GLN A 119 -23.51 -1.91 10.18
N VAL A 120 -22.78 -2.64 9.34
CA VAL A 120 -21.55 -2.15 8.69
C VAL A 120 -21.85 -0.90 7.86
N GLN A 121 -22.96 -0.88 7.13
CA GLN A 121 -23.38 0.30 6.36
C GLN A 121 -23.66 1.54 7.25
N LYS A 122 -24.10 1.35 8.49
CA LYS A 122 -24.25 2.44 9.48
C LYS A 122 -22.89 2.86 10.04
N ASP A 123 -21.98 1.91 10.25
CA ASP A 123 -20.65 2.13 10.81
C ASP A 123 -19.71 2.85 9.81
N VAL A 124 -19.96 2.68 8.50
CA VAL A 124 -19.22 3.34 7.39
C VAL A 124 -20.18 4.26 6.61
N PRO A 125 -20.35 5.52 7.03
CA PRO A 125 -21.30 6.43 6.40
C PRO A 125 -21.02 6.65 4.91
N GLY A 126 -22.05 6.51 4.09
CA GLY A 126 -21.96 6.70 2.63
C GLY A 126 -21.67 5.42 1.84
N MET A 127 -21.20 4.35 2.51
CA MET A 127 -20.96 3.07 1.86
C MET A 127 -22.27 2.46 1.34
N LYS A 128 -22.20 1.82 0.17
CA LYS A 128 -23.30 1.01 -0.39
C LYS A 128 -22.96 -0.47 -0.31
N VAL A 129 -23.98 -1.30 -0.16
CA VAL A 129 -23.83 -2.76 -0.20
C VAL A 129 -24.59 -3.26 -1.41
N TYR A 130 -23.96 -4.13 -2.20
CA TYR A 130 -24.60 -4.82 -3.32
C TYR A 130 -24.37 -6.32 -3.15
N VAL A 131 -25.47 -7.07 -3.18
CA VAL A 131 -25.46 -8.52 -3.06
C VAL A 131 -26.13 -9.14 -4.28
N ILE A 132 -25.69 -10.33 -4.66
CA ILE A 132 -26.42 -11.21 -5.56
C ILE A 132 -26.51 -12.58 -4.89
N ASN A 133 -27.50 -13.40 -5.26
CA ASN A 133 -27.66 -14.75 -4.72
C ASN A 133 -26.64 -15.72 -5.33
N GLY A 134 -26.23 -16.72 -4.54
CA GLY A 134 -25.52 -17.91 -5.02
C GLY A 134 -26.41 -19.14 -5.10
N ASN A 135 -25.83 -20.28 -5.50
CA ASN A 135 -26.59 -21.50 -5.71
C ASN A 135 -27.08 -22.13 -4.39
N HIS A 136 -26.49 -21.77 -3.25
CA HIS A 136 -26.94 -22.25 -1.94
C HIS A 136 -28.09 -21.44 -1.35
N ASP A 137 -28.30 -20.20 -1.80
CA ASP A 137 -29.17 -19.24 -1.09
C ASP A 137 -30.67 -19.45 -1.32
N ILE A 138 -31.06 -19.88 -2.52
CA ILE A 138 -32.46 -19.90 -2.94
C ILE A 138 -32.94 -21.32 -3.12
N ARG A 139 -34.08 -21.64 -2.49
CA ARG A 139 -34.78 -22.91 -2.67
C ARG A 139 -33.82 -24.10 -2.55
N ASN A 140 -33.11 -24.20 -1.45
CA ASN A 140 -32.22 -25.32 -1.16
C ASN A 140 -32.85 -26.23 -0.08
N GLU A 141 -33.13 -27.50 -0.42
CA GLU A 141 -33.69 -28.48 0.52
C GLU A 141 -32.71 -28.96 1.61
N ASN A 142 -31.41 -28.70 1.44
CA ASN A 142 -30.36 -29.06 2.37
C ASN A 142 -30.28 -28.12 3.58
N ALA A 143 -31.00 -26.99 3.59
CA ALA A 143 -31.10 -26.08 4.72
C ALA A 143 -31.52 -26.83 6.00
N LYS A 144 -30.65 -26.91 7.02
CA LYS A 144 -30.93 -27.62 8.28
C LYS A 144 -30.66 -26.76 9.51
N ASN A 145 -31.47 -26.98 10.54
CA ASN A 145 -31.18 -26.60 11.92
C ASN A 145 -30.68 -27.84 12.69
N PHE A 146 -29.44 -27.82 13.14
CA PHE A 146 -28.82 -28.89 13.92
C PHE A 146 -29.04 -28.73 15.43
N ASN A 147 -29.46 -27.55 15.88
CA ASN A 147 -29.70 -27.27 17.28
C ASN A 147 -31.13 -27.65 17.70
N THR A 148 -31.37 -28.95 17.83
CA THR A 148 -32.66 -29.50 18.28
C THR A 148 -32.55 -30.19 19.65
N PRO A 149 -33.66 -30.27 20.41
CA PRO A 149 -33.66 -30.94 21.72
C PRO A 149 -33.29 -32.43 21.65
N ASP A 150 -33.72 -33.15 20.62
CA ASP A 150 -33.49 -34.59 20.43
C ASP A 150 -32.20 -34.93 19.67
N GLY A 151 -31.45 -33.91 19.23
CA GLY A 151 -30.16 -34.05 18.57
C GLY A 151 -30.24 -34.47 17.11
N LYS A 152 -31.43 -34.40 16.49
CA LYS A 152 -31.63 -34.67 15.07
C LYS A 152 -31.79 -33.38 14.28
N ALA A 153 -31.11 -33.27 13.15
CA ALA A 153 -31.26 -32.12 12.27
C ALA A 153 -32.69 -32.08 11.71
N VAL A 154 -33.29 -30.90 11.71
CA VAL A 154 -34.60 -30.64 11.09
C VAL A 154 -34.43 -29.64 9.94
N PRO A 155 -35.29 -29.67 8.91
CA PRO A 155 -35.27 -28.63 7.88
C PRO A 155 -35.37 -27.23 8.50
N ALA A 156 -34.49 -26.32 8.05
CA ALA A 156 -34.59 -24.90 8.34
C ALA A 156 -35.66 -24.25 7.45
N THR A 157 -35.96 -22.97 7.68
CA THR A 157 -36.88 -22.25 6.80
C THR A 157 -36.21 -22.02 5.45
N ARG A 158 -36.76 -22.66 4.42
CA ARG A 158 -36.26 -22.57 3.04
C ARG A 158 -36.57 -21.20 2.43
N THR A 159 -35.54 -20.50 1.96
CA THR A 159 -35.66 -19.17 1.36
C THR A 159 -36.24 -19.21 -0.05
N GLN A 160 -37.29 -18.44 -0.30
CA GLN A 160 -37.80 -18.17 -1.65
C GLN A 160 -37.11 -16.96 -2.28
N PRO A 161 -37.14 -16.78 -3.61
CA PRO A 161 -36.61 -15.59 -4.26
C PRO A 161 -37.18 -14.28 -3.69
N GLU A 162 -38.48 -14.25 -3.34
CA GLU A 162 -39.13 -13.08 -2.76
C GLU A 162 -38.67 -12.82 -1.32
N ASP A 163 -38.39 -13.90 -0.56
CA ASP A 163 -37.83 -13.78 0.80
C ASP A 163 -36.44 -13.15 0.74
N PHE A 164 -35.58 -13.60 -0.20
CA PHE A 164 -34.25 -13.03 -0.40
C PHE A 164 -34.34 -11.54 -0.76
N ALA A 165 -35.17 -11.20 -1.75
CA ALA A 165 -35.39 -9.80 -2.13
C ALA A 165 -35.90 -8.94 -0.96
N SER A 166 -36.77 -9.50 -0.12
CA SER A 166 -37.29 -8.81 1.07
C SER A 166 -36.25 -8.66 2.18
N VAL A 167 -35.41 -9.67 2.42
CA VAL A 167 -34.37 -9.63 3.48
C VAL A 167 -33.26 -8.64 3.12
N TYR A 168 -32.93 -8.52 1.84
CA TYR A 168 -31.94 -7.58 1.32
C TYR A 168 -32.58 -6.35 0.67
N ASP A 169 -33.81 -5.98 1.05
CA ASP A 169 -34.54 -4.85 0.45
C ASP A 169 -33.77 -3.52 0.59
N PHE A 170 -32.93 -3.36 1.62
CA PHE A 170 -32.07 -2.18 1.75
C PHE A 170 -31.06 -2.02 0.60
N VAL A 171 -30.76 -3.10 -0.14
CA VAL A 171 -30.01 -3.08 -1.40
C VAL A 171 -30.96 -2.79 -2.55
N TYR A 172 -32.04 -3.58 -2.71
CA TYR A 172 -32.96 -3.49 -3.86
C TYR A 172 -33.77 -2.19 -3.92
N SER A 173 -33.95 -1.50 -2.79
CA SER A 173 -34.64 -0.22 -2.66
C SER A 173 -33.69 0.98 -2.60
N ASP A 174 -32.37 0.75 -2.63
CA ASP A 174 -31.40 1.85 -2.66
C ASP A 174 -31.62 2.71 -3.90
N SER A 175 -31.50 4.02 -3.73
CA SER A 175 -31.64 5.00 -4.81
C SER A 175 -30.66 4.80 -5.97
N SER A 176 -29.54 4.10 -5.75
CA SER A 176 -28.59 3.77 -6.82
C SER A 176 -29.10 2.67 -7.75
N ILE A 177 -30.12 1.90 -7.37
CA ILE A 177 -30.72 0.86 -8.23
C ILE A 177 -31.59 1.52 -9.29
N VAL A 178 -31.15 1.44 -10.55
CA VAL A 178 -31.80 2.13 -11.68
C VAL A 178 -32.63 1.22 -12.57
N ALA A 179 -32.41 -0.11 -12.51
CA ALA A 179 -33.21 -1.09 -13.22
C ALA A 179 -33.21 -2.44 -12.50
N ARG A 180 -34.28 -3.21 -12.67
CA ARG A 180 -34.39 -4.61 -12.23
C ARG A 180 -34.83 -5.46 -13.41
N TYR A 181 -34.29 -6.67 -13.52
CA TYR A 181 -34.78 -7.62 -14.50
C TYR A 181 -36.14 -8.14 -14.08
N THR A 182 -37.06 -8.28 -15.04
CA THR A 182 -38.35 -8.94 -14.82
C THR A 182 -38.43 -10.07 -15.83
N PRO A 183 -38.43 -11.34 -15.37
CA PRO A 183 -38.52 -12.46 -16.29
C PRO A 183 -39.86 -12.44 -17.04
N PRO A 184 -39.92 -13.03 -18.25
CA PRO A 184 -41.17 -13.20 -18.98
C PRO A 184 -42.24 -13.94 -18.15
N GLN A 185 -43.51 -13.70 -18.46
CA GLN A 185 -44.62 -14.35 -17.75
C GLN A 185 -44.44 -15.88 -17.70
N GLY A 186 -44.48 -16.43 -16.48
CA GLY A 186 -44.34 -17.87 -16.24
C GLY A 186 -42.90 -18.38 -16.12
N LYS A 187 -41.91 -17.47 -16.11
CA LYS A 187 -40.51 -17.76 -15.78
C LYS A 187 -40.13 -17.02 -14.51
N GLU A 188 -39.17 -17.58 -13.76
CA GLU A 188 -38.63 -16.98 -12.54
C GLU A 188 -37.11 -16.80 -12.60
N SER A 189 -36.42 -17.51 -13.49
CA SER A 189 -34.96 -17.46 -13.60
C SER A 189 -34.43 -16.03 -13.81
N GLY A 190 -33.38 -15.69 -13.05
CA GLY A 190 -32.68 -14.42 -13.15
C GLY A 190 -33.38 -13.23 -12.48
N GLN A 191 -34.54 -13.42 -11.84
CA GLN A 191 -35.38 -12.33 -11.32
C GLN A 191 -34.74 -11.47 -10.21
N LEU A 192 -33.64 -11.94 -9.62
CA LEU A 192 -32.87 -11.19 -8.63
C LEU A 192 -31.82 -10.25 -9.26
N SER A 193 -31.70 -10.21 -10.59
CA SER A 193 -30.77 -9.34 -11.32
C SER A 193 -31.19 -7.86 -11.29
N TYR A 194 -30.20 -6.96 -11.23
CA TYR A 194 -30.43 -5.51 -11.20
C TYR A 194 -29.24 -4.71 -11.74
N VAL A 195 -29.48 -3.42 -11.97
CA VAL A 195 -28.46 -2.43 -12.37
C VAL A 195 -28.35 -1.36 -11.31
N ALA A 196 -27.13 -1.07 -10.88
CA ALA A 196 -26.83 0.02 -9.96
C ALA A 196 -25.87 1.06 -10.58
N GLU A 197 -26.00 2.31 -10.17
CA GLU A 197 -25.06 3.39 -10.47
C GLU A 197 -24.36 3.82 -9.16
N PRO A 198 -23.29 3.13 -8.73
CA PRO A 198 -22.66 3.36 -7.42
C PRO A 198 -21.99 4.73 -7.32
N CYS A 199 -21.44 5.23 -8.42
CA CYS A 199 -20.89 6.58 -8.52
C CYS A 199 -21.01 7.08 -9.97
N LYS A 200 -20.75 8.38 -10.17
CA LYS A 200 -20.75 8.98 -11.50
C LYS A 200 -19.68 8.32 -12.37
N GLY A 201 -20.07 7.85 -13.56
CA GLY A 201 -19.14 7.24 -14.52
C GLY A 201 -18.96 5.73 -14.37
N VAL A 202 -19.61 5.07 -13.40
CA VAL A 202 -19.57 3.62 -13.23
C VAL A 202 -20.98 3.05 -13.15
N THR A 203 -21.24 1.96 -13.87
CA THR A 203 -22.45 1.15 -13.76
C THR A 203 -22.09 -0.26 -13.34
N LEU A 204 -22.80 -0.78 -12.34
CA LEU A 204 -22.73 -2.16 -11.89
C LEU A 204 -23.92 -2.94 -12.43
N ILE A 205 -23.67 -4.09 -13.08
CA ILE A 205 -24.70 -5.04 -13.54
C ILE A 205 -24.61 -6.29 -12.65
N ALA A 206 -25.57 -6.48 -11.75
CA ALA A 206 -25.67 -7.67 -10.92
C ALA A 206 -26.55 -8.72 -11.60
N LEU A 207 -26.00 -9.92 -11.80
CA LEU A 207 -26.59 -10.99 -12.61
C LEU A 207 -26.87 -12.21 -11.75
N ASP A 208 -28.15 -12.53 -11.60
CA ASP A 208 -28.58 -13.79 -10.99
C ASP A 208 -28.42 -14.92 -12.03
N THR A 209 -27.36 -15.69 -11.83
CA THR A 209 -26.96 -16.82 -12.69
C THR A 209 -27.42 -18.17 -12.14
N CYS A 210 -28.16 -18.20 -11.03
CA CYS A 210 -28.45 -19.42 -10.31
C CYS A 210 -29.65 -20.20 -10.89
N CYS A 211 -29.59 -21.53 -10.80
CA CYS A 211 -30.68 -22.41 -11.17
C CYS A 211 -31.49 -22.80 -9.92
N TYR A 212 -32.72 -22.31 -9.81
CA TYR A 212 -33.63 -22.59 -8.67
C TYR A 212 -35.12 -22.63 -9.05
N SER A 213 -35.42 -22.57 -10.34
CA SER A 213 -36.78 -22.43 -10.88
C SER A 213 -37.04 -23.44 -11.98
N ALA A 214 -38.29 -23.90 -12.10
CA ALA A 214 -38.69 -24.93 -13.06
C ALA A 214 -38.35 -24.60 -14.52
N ASP A 215 -38.16 -23.32 -14.87
CA ASP A 215 -37.76 -22.89 -16.21
C ASP A 215 -36.25 -22.99 -16.48
N ASN A 216 -35.40 -23.13 -15.45
CA ASN A 216 -33.95 -23.26 -15.61
C ASN A 216 -33.32 -24.46 -14.89
N THR A 217 -34.07 -25.26 -14.13
CA THR A 217 -33.58 -26.52 -13.53
C THR A 217 -33.69 -27.69 -14.52
N SER A 218 -32.81 -28.68 -14.37
CA SER A 218 -32.69 -29.81 -15.28
C SER A 218 -33.84 -30.81 -15.16
N ASP A 219 -34.42 -30.94 -13.97
CA ASP A 219 -35.60 -31.77 -13.68
C ASP A 219 -36.92 -31.01 -13.77
N LYS A 220 -36.87 -29.69 -13.93
CA LYS A 220 -38.01 -28.76 -13.95
C LYS A 220 -38.73 -28.64 -12.60
N GLU A 221 -38.05 -28.98 -11.51
CA GLU A 221 -38.54 -28.73 -10.17
C GLU A 221 -38.03 -27.37 -9.66
N ALA A 222 -38.74 -26.78 -8.70
CA ALA A 222 -38.31 -25.55 -8.05
C ALA A 222 -37.30 -25.85 -6.93
N GLU A 223 -36.10 -26.29 -7.32
CA GLU A 223 -35.00 -26.71 -6.45
C GLU A 223 -33.67 -26.13 -6.93
N HIS A 224 -32.74 -25.87 -6.02
CA HIS A 224 -31.42 -25.37 -6.39
C HIS A 224 -30.65 -26.37 -7.29
N GLU A 225 -29.74 -25.89 -8.12
CA GLU A 225 -28.69 -26.67 -8.75
C GLU A 225 -27.35 -25.93 -8.67
N THR A 226 -26.25 -26.67 -8.54
CA THR A 226 -24.88 -26.12 -8.49
C THR A 226 -24.46 -25.39 -9.77
N ARG A 227 -25.12 -25.63 -10.91
CA ARG A 227 -24.70 -25.06 -12.20
C ARG A 227 -25.27 -23.66 -12.44
N GLY A 228 -24.51 -22.85 -13.17
CA GLY A 228 -24.96 -21.52 -13.61
C GLY A 228 -25.64 -21.55 -14.99
N GLU A 229 -26.65 -20.70 -15.18
CA GLU A 229 -27.27 -20.46 -16.48
C GLU A 229 -27.79 -19.02 -16.58
N MET A 230 -27.67 -18.41 -17.77
CA MET A 230 -28.40 -17.21 -18.12
C MET A 230 -29.39 -17.52 -19.25
N SER A 231 -30.66 -17.21 -19.04
CA SER A 231 -31.67 -17.34 -20.10
C SER A 231 -31.36 -16.37 -21.26
N PRO A 232 -31.75 -16.69 -22.51
CA PRO A 232 -31.57 -15.77 -23.64
C PRO A 232 -32.16 -14.38 -23.39
N GLU A 233 -33.28 -14.31 -22.66
CA GLU A 233 -33.92 -13.05 -22.27
C GLU A 233 -33.09 -12.24 -21.27
N LEU A 234 -32.47 -12.91 -20.29
CA LEU A 234 -31.56 -12.25 -19.34
C LEU A 234 -30.29 -11.75 -20.05
N VAL A 235 -29.70 -12.55 -20.94
CA VAL A 235 -28.53 -12.14 -21.74
C VAL A 235 -28.85 -10.93 -22.61
N ALA A 236 -30.02 -10.92 -23.25
CA ALA A 236 -30.47 -9.78 -24.07
C ALA A 236 -30.68 -8.52 -23.21
N TRP A 237 -31.32 -8.65 -22.05
CA TRP A 237 -31.51 -7.55 -21.11
C TRP A 237 -30.17 -7.00 -20.61
N ALA A 238 -29.26 -7.85 -20.15
CA ALA A 238 -27.93 -7.45 -19.69
C ALA A 238 -27.16 -6.71 -20.80
N THR A 239 -27.18 -7.24 -22.02
CA THR A 239 -26.57 -6.61 -23.20
C THR A 239 -27.12 -5.19 -23.45
N GLU A 240 -28.44 -5.00 -23.31
CA GLU A 240 -29.09 -3.70 -23.46
C GLU A 240 -28.65 -2.72 -22.35
N GLN A 241 -28.63 -3.17 -21.11
CA GLN A 241 -28.21 -2.34 -19.97
C GLN A 241 -26.74 -1.90 -20.08
N ILE A 242 -25.85 -2.81 -20.46
CA ILE A 242 -24.42 -2.50 -20.69
C ILE A 242 -24.29 -1.44 -21.79
N LYS A 243 -24.95 -1.63 -22.94
CA LYS A 243 -24.90 -0.66 -24.06
C LYS A 243 -25.46 0.70 -23.65
N ALA A 244 -26.55 0.72 -22.87
CA ALA A 244 -27.12 1.96 -22.36
C ALA A 244 -26.15 2.68 -21.41
N ALA A 245 -25.44 1.95 -20.55
CA ALA A 245 -24.41 2.51 -19.67
C ALA A 245 -23.22 3.06 -20.45
N LYS A 246 -22.69 2.32 -21.45
CA LYS A 246 -21.63 2.83 -22.34
C LYS A 246 -22.07 4.07 -23.12
N ALA A 247 -23.33 4.13 -23.57
CA ALA A 247 -23.87 5.31 -24.25
C ALA A 247 -23.94 6.56 -23.35
N LYS A 248 -24.05 6.38 -22.02
CA LYS A 248 -23.91 7.46 -21.03
C LYS A 248 -22.45 7.87 -20.77
N GLY A 249 -21.48 7.11 -21.30
CA GLY A 249 -20.05 7.30 -21.03
C GLY A 249 -19.55 6.60 -19.77
N ASN A 250 -20.31 5.65 -19.20
CA ASN A 250 -19.89 4.94 -18.00
C ASN A 250 -18.91 3.80 -18.35
N HIS A 251 -18.06 3.45 -17.39
CA HIS A 251 -17.45 2.13 -17.31
C HIS A 251 -18.45 1.12 -16.74
N VAL A 252 -18.38 -0.12 -17.19
CA VAL A 252 -19.34 -1.16 -16.79
C VAL A 252 -18.63 -2.31 -16.12
N ILE A 253 -18.99 -2.54 -14.86
CA ILE A 253 -18.55 -3.66 -14.05
C ILE A 253 -19.72 -4.61 -13.75
N GLY A 254 -19.43 -5.87 -13.49
CA GLY A 254 -20.41 -6.92 -13.21
C GLY A 254 -20.29 -7.49 -11.79
N LEU A 255 -21.37 -8.09 -11.32
CA LEU A 255 -21.40 -8.95 -10.12
C LEU A 255 -22.21 -10.20 -10.45
N SER A 256 -21.65 -11.39 -10.24
CA SER A 256 -22.31 -12.68 -10.42
C SER A 256 -21.77 -13.66 -9.39
N HIS A 257 -22.48 -14.76 -9.17
CA HIS A 257 -21.94 -15.87 -8.39
C HIS A 257 -21.05 -16.78 -9.24
N HIS A 258 -21.55 -17.27 -10.38
CA HIS A 258 -20.81 -18.15 -11.29
C HIS A 258 -19.82 -17.39 -12.18
N GLY A 259 -18.73 -18.06 -12.56
CA GLY A 259 -17.70 -17.57 -13.47
C GLY A 259 -18.13 -17.47 -14.95
N PHE A 260 -17.49 -16.55 -15.67
CA PHE A 260 -17.69 -16.24 -17.08
C PHE A 260 -16.46 -16.58 -17.93
N VAL A 261 -15.29 -16.61 -17.32
CA VAL A 261 -14.03 -17.00 -17.94
C VAL A 261 -13.43 -18.17 -17.15
N PRO A 262 -12.91 -19.21 -17.81
CA PRO A 262 -12.27 -20.30 -17.09
C PRO A 262 -11.04 -19.82 -16.33
N HIS A 263 -10.98 -20.15 -15.04
CA HIS A 263 -9.92 -19.85 -14.09
C HIS A 263 -8.78 -20.88 -14.11
N PHE A 264 -8.92 -21.93 -14.92
CA PHE A 264 -7.80 -22.79 -15.33
C PHE A 264 -8.16 -23.57 -16.59
N SER A 265 -7.14 -24.02 -17.34
CA SER A 265 -7.33 -24.60 -18.69
C SER A 265 -8.26 -25.82 -18.77
N MET A 266 -8.29 -26.65 -17.72
CA MET A 266 -9.11 -27.87 -17.63
C MET A 266 -10.48 -27.64 -16.99
N GLU A 267 -10.79 -26.45 -16.45
CA GLU A 267 -12.04 -26.18 -15.76
C GLU A 267 -13.28 -26.51 -16.60
N PRO A 268 -13.36 -26.15 -17.91
CA PRO A 268 -14.53 -26.45 -18.73
C PRO A 268 -14.79 -27.95 -18.92
N ASP A 269 -13.77 -28.79 -18.72
CA ASP A 269 -13.87 -30.24 -18.89
C ASP A 269 -14.22 -30.96 -17.59
N ILE A 270 -13.68 -30.50 -16.45
CA ILE A 270 -13.83 -31.19 -15.17
C ILE A 270 -14.77 -30.50 -14.18
N LEU A 271 -14.87 -29.17 -14.24
CA LEU A 271 -15.54 -28.30 -13.27
C LEU A 271 -16.54 -27.33 -13.94
N LYS A 272 -17.11 -27.70 -15.09
CA LYS A 272 -18.03 -26.85 -15.87
C LYS A 272 -19.27 -26.30 -15.12
N MET A 273 -19.61 -26.85 -13.96
CA MET A 273 -20.73 -26.38 -13.14
C MET A 273 -20.41 -25.04 -12.46
N TYR A 274 -19.13 -24.69 -12.32
CA TYR A 274 -18.69 -23.43 -11.71
C TYR A 274 -18.77 -22.24 -12.68
N LEU A 275 -18.79 -22.53 -13.98
CA LEU A 275 -19.02 -21.57 -15.05
C LEU A 275 -20.51 -21.49 -15.40
N ILE A 276 -20.94 -20.34 -15.92
CA ILE A 276 -22.24 -20.26 -16.58
C ILE A 276 -22.26 -21.14 -17.83
N LYS A 277 -23.42 -21.78 -18.09
CA LYS A 277 -23.64 -22.49 -19.34
C LYS A 277 -23.41 -21.57 -20.54
N ASP A 278 -22.72 -22.08 -21.55
CA ASP A 278 -22.32 -21.34 -22.76
C ASP A 278 -21.43 -20.10 -22.50
N TYR A 279 -20.65 -20.12 -21.40
CA TYR A 279 -19.77 -19.03 -20.94
C TYR A 279 -19.02 -18.32 -22.08
N GLY A 280 -18.34 -19.06 -22.96
CA GLY A 280 -17.51 -18.46 -24.00
C GLY A 280 -18.28 -17.61 -25.02
N THR A 281 -19.57 -17.91 -25.24
CA THR A 281 -20.43 -17.10 -26.12
C THR A 281 -20.99 -15.90 -25.35
N ILE A 282 -21.48 -16.13 -24.13
CA ILE A 282 -22.12 -15.09 -23.31
C ILE A 282 -21.10 -14.04 -22.88
N ALA A 283 -19.95 -14.46 -22.32
CA ALA A 283 -18.88 -13.58 -21.91
C ALA A 283 -18.38 -12.70 -23.08
N ALA A 284 -18.19 -13.30 -24.27
CA ALA A 284 -17.83 -12.55 -25.47
C ALA A 284 -18.92 -11.52 -25.87
N GLN A 285 -20.19 -11.90 -25.78
CA GLN A 285 -21.30 -11.00 -26.10
C GLN A 285 -21.38 -9.81 -25.13
N LEU A 286 -21.20 -10.04 -23.83
CA LEU A 286 -21.24 -8.99 -22.82
C LEU A 286 -20.00 -8.09 -22.89
N ALA A 287 -18.81 -8.66 -23.12
CA ALA A 287 -17.58 -7.91 -23.35
C ALA A 287 -17.70 -7.00 -24.58
N ASP A 288 -18.23 -7.51 -25.69
CA ASP A 288 -18.48 -6.72 -26.91
C ASP A 288 -19.60 -5.69 -26.75
N ALA A 289 -20.48 -5.85 -25.76
CA ALA A 289 -21.44 -4.82 -25.36
C ALA A 289 -20.76 -3.71 -24.53
N GLY A 290 -19.63 -4.00 -23.90
CA GLY A 290 -18.83 -3.07 -23.10
C GLY A 290 -18.68 -3.42 -21.62
N LEU A 291 -18.96 -4.66 -21.20
CA LEU A 291 -18.60 -5.14 -19.87
C LEU A 291 -17.08 -5.31 -19.79
N GLU A 292 -16.44 -4.62 -18.85
CA GLU A 292 -14.97 -4.53 -18.78
C GLU A 292 -14.40 -5.46 -17.70
N MET A 293 -15.12 -5.62 -16.58
CA MET A 293 -14.71 -6.43 -15.43
C MET A 293 -15.94 -7.02 -14.74
N ILE A 294 -15.86 -8.23 -14.20
CA ILE A 294 -16.92 -8.87 -13.41
C ILE A 294 -16.33 -9.49 -12.14
N PHE A 295 -17.04 -9.36 -11.03
CA PHE A 295 -16.69 -9.98 -9.76
C PHE A 295 -17.51 -11.25 -9.55
N THR A 296 -16.84 -12.37 -9.28
CA THR A 296 -17.40 -13.72 -9.21
C THR A 296 -16.91 -14.49 -7.98
N GLY A 297 -17.44 -15.70 -7.79
CA GLY A 297 -17.14 -16.60 -6.67
C GLY A 297 -17.35 -18.06 -7.05
N HIS A 298 -18.04 -18.82 -6.18
CA HIS A 298 -18.54 -20.19 -6.41
C HIS A 298 -17.46 -21.29 -6.45
N MET A 299 -16.40 -21.14 -7.24
CA MET A 299 -15.30 -22.13 -7.24
C MET A 299 -14.44 -22.02 -5.95
N HIS A 300 -14.58 -20.90 -5.25
CA HIS A 300 -13.87 -20.55 -4.02
C HIS A 300 -12.36 -20.37 -4.23
N ALA A 301 -11.89 -20.23 -5.47
CA ALA A 301 -10.52 -19.90 -5.77
C ALA A 301 -10.31 -18.39 -5.73
N ASN A 302 -9.15 -17.95 -5.27
CA ASN A 302 -8.79 -16.54 -5.35
C ASN A 302 -8.02 -16.30 -6.65
N ASP A 303 -8.75 -16.15 -7.76
CA ASP A 303 -8.17 -16.12 -9.11
C ASP A 303 -8.62 -14.92 -9.95
N ILE A 304 -7.84 -14.54 -10.96
CA ILE A 304 -8.21 -13.51 -11.93
C ILE A 304 -8.03 -14.07 -13.33
N ALA A 305 -9.12 -14.31 -14.05
CA ALA A 305 -9.05 -14.75 -15.44
C ALA A 305 -9.31 -13.61 -16.43
N VAL A 306 -8.71 -13.69 -17.62
CA VAL A 306 -8.94 -12.71 -18.69
C VAL A 306 -9.25 -13.36 -20.02
N MET A 307 -10.21 -12.79 -20.75
CA MET A 307 -10.45 -13.12 -22.15
C MET A 307 -10.47 -11.88 -23.03
N THR A 308 -10.00 -12.01 -24.26
CA THR A 308 -10.16 -10.99 -25.30
C THR A 308 -11.03 -11.53 -26.44
N THR A 309 -12.07 -10.79 -26.79
CA THR A 309 -12.98 -11.14 -27.88
C THR A 309 -12.31 -11.00 -29.23
N LYS A 310 -12.92 -11.59 -30.27
CA LYS A 310 -12.49 -11.37 -31.67
C LYS A 310 -12.57 -9.91 -32.09
N SER A 311 -13.41 -9.11 -31.42
CA SER A 311 -13.57 -7.68 -31.65
C SER A 311 -12.50 -6.84 -30.93
N GLY A 312 -11.65 -7.45 -30.11
CA GLY A 312 -10.59 -6.79 -29.36
C GLY A 312 -11.02 -6.21 -28.01
N ASN A 313 -12.22 -6.53 -27.52
CA ASN A 313 -12.67 -6.13 -26.19
C ASN A 313 -12.22 -7.16 -25.16
N THR A 314 -11.78 -6.69 -24.00
CA THR A 314 -11.29 -7.56 -22.92
C THR A 314 -12.30 -7.61 -21.79
N LEU A 315 -12.49 -8.79 -21.22
CA LEU A 315 -13.24 -9.00 -19.97
C LEU A 315 -12.31 -9.63 -18.94
N TYR A 316 -12.21 -8.98 -17.78
CA TYR A 316 -11.56 -9.52 -16.59
C TYR A 316 -12.60 -10.15 -15.68
N ASP A 317 -12.43 -11.42 -15.35
CA ASP A 317 -13.21 -12.15 -14.37
C ASP A 317 -12.40 -12.23 -13.07
N VAL A 318 -12.83 -11.52 -12.03
CA VAL A 318 -12.13 -11.41 -10.76
C VAL A 318 -12.86 -12.27 -9.73
N GLU A 319 -12.43 -13.52 -9.61
CA GLU A 319 -12.98 -14.46 -8.63
C GLU A 319 -12.40 -14.15 -7.25
N THR A 320 -13.28 -14.02 -6.27
CA THR A 320 -12.87 -13.92 -4.86
C THR A 320 -13.10 -15.27 -4.20
N GLY A 321 -12.05 -15.82 -3.61
CA GLY A 321 -12.15 -17.11 -2.94
C GLY A 321 -13.13 -17.08 -1.76
N SER A 322 -13.63 -18.25 -1.34
CA SER A 322 -14.62 -18.30 -0.27
C SER A 322 -14.05 -17.81 1.04
N ASN A 323 -14.81 -16.94 1.70
CA ASN A 323 -14.48 -16.43 3.03
C ASN A 323 -14.43 -17.52 4.11
N LEU A 324 -14.98 -18.72 3.87
CA LEU A 324 -15.04 -19.82 4.85
C LEU A 324 -14.32 -21.09 4.43
N THR A 325 -13.60 -21.09 3.32
CA THR A 325 -12.65 -22.17 3.01
C THR A 325 -11.25 -21.59 2.88
N TYR A 326 -10.21 -22.40 2.96
CA TYR A 326 -8.86 -21.93 2.65
C TYR A 326 -8.83 -21.18 1.30
N PRO A 327 -8.15 -20.02 1.18
CA PRO A 327 -7.36 -19.31 2.21
C PRO A 327 -8.19 -18.32 3.08
N SER A 328 -9.50 -18.27 2.90
CA SER A 328 -10.44 -17.33 3.50
C SER A 328 -10.13 -15.87 3.13
N PRO A 329 -10.00 -15.57 1.82
CA PRO A 329 -9.54 -14.27 1.36
C PRO A 329 -10.69 -13.26 1.32
N MET A 330 -10.34 -11.99 1.17
CA MET A 330 -11.24 -10.90 0.79
C MET A 330 -10.48 -9.96 -0.14
N ARG A 331 -11.13 -9.41 -1.17
CA ARG A 331 -10.46 -8.46 -2.08
C ARG A 331 -10.83 -7.01 -1.77
N PHE A 332 -9.86 -6.13 -1.96
CA PHE A 332 -10.01 -4.68 -1.93
C PHE A 332 -9.57 -4.13 -3.29
N VAL A 333 -10.52 -3.64 -4.09
CA VAL A 333 -10.26 -3.10 -5.44
C VAL A 333 -10.45 -1.59 -5.46
N GLN A 334 -9.50 -0.84 -5.99
CA GLN A 334 -9.64 0.62 -6.19
C GLN A 334 -9.65 0.91 -7.68
N LEU A 335 -10.79 1.38 -8.18
CA LEU A 335 -10.94 1.84 -9.57
C LEU A 335 -10.68 3.34 -9.63
N ARG A 336 -9.64 3.74 -10.35
CA ARG A 336 -9.31 5.16 -10.51
C ARG A 336 -8.98 5.52 -11.94
N GLU A 337 -9.48 6.66 -12.40
CA GLU A 337 -9.08 7.21 -13.68
C GLU A 337 -7.68 7.84 -13.58
N VAL A 338 -6.74 7.35 -14.39
CA VAL A 338 -5.37 7.82 -14.50
C VAL A 338 -5.11 8.14 -15.96
N SER A 339 -4.80 9.40 -16.27
CA SER A 339 -4.51 9.86 -17.64
C SER A 339 -5.55 9.45 -18.71
N GLY A 340 -6.83 9.35 -18.31
CA GLY A 340 -7.94 8.97 -19.20
C GLY A 340 -8.15 7.45 -19.38
N SER A 341 -7.37 6.62 -18.68
CA SER A 341 -7.56 5.17 -18.56
C SER A 341 -8.11 4.83 -17.18
N LEU A 342 -9.03 3.86 -17.10
CA LEU A 342 -9.49 3.33 -15.81
C LEU A 342 -8.53 2.23 -15.34
N VAL A 343 -7.94 2.43 -14.17
CA VAL A 343 -6.99 1.51 -13.54
C VAL A 343 -7.65 0.86 -12.35
N ALA A 344 -7.57 -0.46 -12.25
CA ALA A 344 -7.99 -1.25 -11.11
C ALA A 344 -6.76 -1.74 -10.34
N ALA A 345 -6.58 -1.27 -9.10
CA ALA A 345 -5.63 -1.86 -8.16
C ALA A 345 -6.38 -2.87 -7.28
N VAL A 346 -6.13 -4.16 -7.51
CA VAL A 346 -6.73 -5.30 -6.81
C VAL A 346 -5.74 -5.78 -5.75
N ASN A 347 -6.15 -5.77 -4.49
CA ASN A 347 -5.36 -6.26 -3.38
C ASN A 347 -6.10 -7.37 -2.64
N THR A 348 -5.41 -8.44 -2.27
CA THR A 348 -5.97 -9.53 -1.47
C THR A 348 -5.62 -9.39 0.00
N LEU A 349 -6.67 -9.42 0.85
CA LEU A 349 -6.56 -9.63 2.28
C LEU A 349 -6.70 -11.12 2.58
N ASN A 350 -5.65 -11.70 3.13
CA ASN A 350 -5.58 -13.03 3.72
C ASN A 350 -4.82 -12.94 5.05
N HIS A 351 -4.62 -14.06 5.73
CA HIS A 351 -4.00 -14.13 7.05
C HIS A 351 -4.74 -13.28 8.10
N ILE A 352 -6.08 -13.28 8.06
CA ILE A 352 -6.89 -12.56 9.04
C ILE A 352 -6.80 -13.25 10.42
N GLY A 353 -6.72 -12.45 11.48
CA GLY A 353 -6.66 -12.97 12.84
C GLY A 353 -6.17 -11.95 13.87
N PRO A 354 -6.14 -12.32 15.16
CA PRO A 354 -6.76 -13.52 15.70
C PRO A 354 -8.30 -13.44 15.66
N VAL A 355 -8.97 -14.59 15.63
CA VAL A 355 -10.44 -14.73 15.69
C VAL A 355 -10.80 -15.63 16.87
N SER A 356 -11.58 -15.12 17.82
CA SER A 356 -12.09 -15.89 18.95
C SER A 356 -13.55 -16.23 18.75
N TYR A 357 -13.92 -17.51 18.88
CA TYR A 357 -15.28 -18.00 18.65
C TYR A 357 -15.72 -19.01 19.70
N TYR A 358 -17.04 -19.15 19.88
CA TYR A 358 -17.61 -20.20 20.72
C TYR A 358 -17.80 -21.47 19.89
N ASN A 359 -17.04 -22.51 20.18
CA ASN A 359 -17.17 -23.80 19.53
C ASN A 359 -18.30 -24.58 20.20
N ALA A 360 -19.46 -24.65 19.53
CA ALA A 360 -20.64 -25.38 20.01
C ALA A 360 -20.45 -26.90 20.05
N VAL A 361 -19.43 -27.45 19.38
CA VAL A 361 -19.06 -28.87 19.43
C VAL A 361 -18.23 -29.16 20.70
N SER A 362 -17.19 -28.36 20.95
CA SER A 362 -16.33 -28.55 22.14
C SER A 362 -16.91 -27.95 23.43
N GLY A 363 -17.91 -27.07 23.30
CA GLY A 363 -18.55 -26.33 24.39
C GLY A 363 -17.67 -25.23 24.99
N LYS A 364 -16.62 -24.79 24.29
CA LYS A 364 -15.60 -23.84 24.79
C LYS A 364 -15.34 -22.71 23.80
N TYR A 365 -14.79 -21.61 24.31
CA TYR A 365 -14.21 -20.57 23.46
C TYR A 365 -12.83 -21.03 22.97
N GLU A 366 -12.60 -20.84 21.67
CA GLU A 366 -11.36 -21.16 20.96
C GLU A 366 -10.87 -19.92 20.20
N THR A 367 -9.57 -19.86 19.93
CA THR A 367 -8.97 -18.75 19.19
C THR A 367 -8.14 -19.29 18.03
N ILE A 368 -8.47 -18.84 16.83
CA ILE A 368 -7.66 -19.02 15.63
C ILE A 368 -6.69 -17.85 15.56
N ALA A 369 -5.39 -18.14 15.52
CA ALA A 369 -4.36 -17.09 15.42
C ALA A 369 -4.35 -16.45 14.03
N ASP A 370 -4.48 -17.27 13.00
CA ASP A 370 -4.46 -16.92 11.58
C ASP A 370 -5.40 -17.88 10.85
N VAL A 371 -6.45 -17.34 10.23
CA VAL A 371 -7.50 -18.16 9.57
C VAL A 371 -6.97 -18.84 8.31
N THR A 372 -6.03 -18.24 7.60
CA THR A 372 -5.44 -18.83 6.39
C THR A 372 -4.63 -20.08 6.74
N GLU A 373 -3.76 -19.98 7.75
CA GLU A 373 -2.98 -21.14 8.22
C GLU A 373 -3.88 -22.22 8.85
N TYR A 374 -4.90 -21.81 9.61
CA TYR A 374 -5.88 -22.73 10.18
C TYR A 374 -6.68 -23.50 9.12
N GLY A 375 -7.05 -22.84 8.03
CA GLY A 375 -7.68 -23.46 6.86
C GLY A 375 -6.74 -24.38 6.10
N ARG A 376 -5.44 -24.02 6.00
CA ARG A 376 -4.43 -24.82 5.28
C ARG A 376 -4.27 -26.22 5.90
N GLU A 377 -4.35 -26.31 7.22
CA GLU A 377 -4.34 -27.58 7.96
C GLU A 377 -5.57 -28.47 7.73
N ARG A 378 -6.65 -27.94 7.14
CA ARG A 378 -7.97 -28.58 6.97
C ARG A 378 -8.30 -28.89 5.50
N GLY A 379 -7.29 -29.27 4.72
CA GLY A 379 -7.46 -29.79 3.36
C GLY A 379 -8.22 -31.13 3.31
N PHE A 380 -8.19 -31.79 2.15
CA PHE A 380 -8.80 -33.12 1.98
C PHE A 380 -8.23 -34.12 3.00
N THR A 381 -9.13 -34.86 3.64
CA THR A 381 -8.80 -35.99 4.53
C THR A 381 -9.31 -37.30 3.94
N ALA A 382 -8.71 -38.42 4.34
CA ALA A 382 -9.19 -39.74 3.97
C ALA A 382 -10.65 -39.96 4.41
N ASP A 383 -11.01 -39.46 5.60
CA ASP A 383 -12.35 -39.58 6.17
C ASP A 383 -13.39 -38.79 5.38
N MET A 384 -13.05 -37.57 4.94
CA MET A 384 -13.93 -36.78 4.06
C MET A 384 -14.16 -37.49 2.73
N LEU A 385 -13.10 -37.99 2.08
CA LEU A 385 -13.21 -38.74 0.83
C LEU A 385 -14.02 -40.03 1.01
N ASN A 386 -13.85 -40.73 2.12
CA ASN A 386 -14.62 -41.92 2.48
C ASN A 386 -16.11 -41.60 2.72
N THR A 387 -16.42 -40.47 3.35
CA THR A 387 -17.78 -40.03 3.65
C THR A 387 -18.52 -39.66 2.36
N VAL A 388 -17.88 -38.85 1.50
CA VAL A 388 -18.43 -38.45 0.19
C VAL A 388 -18.64 -39.66 -0.72
N ALA A 389 -17.63 -40.53 -0.85
CA ALA A 389 -17.74 -41.73 -1.68
C ALA A 389 -18.77 -42.73 -1.15
N GLY A 390 -18.84 -42.91 0.19
CA GLY A 390 -19.82 -43.76 0.85
C GLY A 390 -21.25 -43.27 0.64
N SER A 391 -21.49 -41.96 0.76
CA SER A 391 -22.80 -41.34 0.51
C SER A 391 -23.25 -41.50 -0.95
N PHE A 392 -22.36 -41.22 -1.91
CA PHE A 392 -22.65 -41.38 -3.34
C PHE A 392 -22.98 -42.83 -3.71
N VAL A 393 -22.18 -43.78 -3.24
CA VAL A 393 -22.36 -45.22 -3.52
C VAL A 393 -23.58 -45.77 -2.78
N GLY A 394 -23.82 -45.34 -1.55
CA GLY A 394 -25.02 -45.69 -0.79
C GLY A 394 -26.29 -45.23 -1.49
N SER A 395 -26.33 -43.97 -1.93
CA SER A 395 -27.46 -43.41 -2.71
C SER A 395 -27.67 -44.14 -4.03
N PHE A 396 -26.59 -44.47 -4.76
CA PHE A 396 -26.67 -45.23 -6.01
C PHE A 396 -27.17 -46.67 -5.79
N LEU A 397 -26.64 -47.41 -4.82
CA LEU A 397 -27.04 -48.80 -4.55
C LEU A 397 -28.49 -48.91 -4.05
N ASN A 398 -28.95 -47.93 -3.27
CA ASN A 398 -30.33 -47.87 -2.77
C ASN A 398 -31.35 -47.66 -3.91
N LYS A 399 -30.95 -47.11 -5.07
CA LYS A 399 -31.83 -46.99 -6.26
C LYS A 399 -32.07 -48.32 -6.97
N PHE A 400 -31.23 -49.34 -6.79
CA PHE A 400 -31.32 -50.62 -7.50
C PHE A 400 -31.79 -51.80 -6.63
N VAL A 401 -31.97 -51.59 -5.32
CA VAL A 401 -32.46 -52.61 -4.38
C VAL A 401 -33.67 -52.06 -3.61
N PRO A 402 -34.91 -52.33 -4.06
CA PRO A 402 -36.12 -51.71 -3.51
C PRO A 402 -36.58 -52.27 -2.15
N VAL A 403 -35.83 -53.20 -1.53
CA VAL A 403 -36.17 -53.79 -0.22
C VAL A 403 -34.90 -54.01 0.61
N GLU A 404 -34.74 -53.25 1.71
CA GLU A 404 -33.71 -53.53 2.71
C GLU A 404 -33.95 -54.90 3.37
N ASN A 405 -33.00 -55.81 3.23
CA ASN A 405 -32.94 -57.05 3.98
C ASN A 405 -31.49 -57.33 4.44
N SER A 406 -31.31 -58.28 5.36
CA SER A 406 -30.01 -58.57 5.95
C SER A 406 -28.92 -58.95 4.94
N VAL A 407 -29.30 -59.47 3.76
CA VAL A 407 -28.36 -59.84 2.68
C VAL A 407 -27.95 -58.61 1.87
N SER A 408 -28.88 -57.71 1.53
CA SER A 408 -28.56 -56.46 0.82
C SER A 408 -27.74 -55.50 1.68
N THR A 409 -28.04 -55.40 2.98
CA THR A 409 -27.24 -54.61 3.93
C THR A 409 -25.82 -55.16 4.07
N TRP A 410 -25.65 -56.49 4.09
CA TRP A 410 -24.34 -57.12 4.12
C TRP A 410 -23.53 -56.91 2.83
N ILE A 411 -24.17 -57.02 1.65
CA ILE A 411 -23.53 -56.77 0.35
C ILE A 411 -23.13 -55.31 0.22
N ASN A 412 -24.03 -54.37 0.53
CA ASN A 412 -23.74 -52.92 0.47
C ASN A 412 -22.63 -52.54 1.45
N GLY A 413 -22.67 -53.06 2.68
CA GLY A 413 -21.61 -52.84 3.68
C GLY A 413 -20.24 -53.35 3.22
N ARG A 414 -20.17 -54.47 2.50
CA ARG A 414 -18.92 -55.00 1.96
C ARG A 414 -18.38 -54.18 0.78
N ILE A 415 -19.27 -53.70 -0.10
CA ILE A 415 -18.89 -52.81 -1.20
C ILE A 415 -18.34 -51.49 -0.67
N ILE A 416 -19.02 -50.89 0.32
CA ILE A 416 -18.57 -49.66 0.99
C ILE A 416 -17.22 -49.88 1.68
N ALA A 417 -17.04 -50.96 2.44
CA ALA A 417 -15.77 -51.27 3.11
C ALA A 417 -14.60 -51.48 2.13
N ASN A 418 -14.85 -52.11 0.98
CA ASN A 418 -13.83 -52.27 -0.07
C ASN A 418 -13.46 -50.92 -0.70
N LEU A 419 -14.45 -50.06 -0.97
CA LEU A 419 -14.21 -48.71 -1.48
C LEU A 419 -13.44 -47.84 -0.49
N GLN A 420 -13.81 -47.89 0.80
CA GLN A 420 -13.09 -47.20 1.86
C GLN A 420 -11.63 -47.66 1.96
N SER A 421 -11.38 -48.95 1.79
CA SER A 421 -10.02 -49.51 1.77
C SER A 421 -9.23 -49.06 0.54
N ILE A 422 -9.87 -48.94 -0.63
CA ILE A 422 -9.24 -48.39 -1.85
C ILE A 422 -8.86 -46.93 -1.65
N ILE A 423 -9.76 -46.11 -1.11
CA ILE A 423 -9.51 -44.69 -0.85
C ILE A 423 -8.37 -44.56 0.16
N THR A 424 -8.47 -45.26 1.30
CA THR A 424 -7.47 -45.19 2.37
C THR A 424 -6.08 -45.62 1.91
N GLU A 425 -5.94 -46.70 1.14
CA GLU A 425 -4.62 -47.09 0.61
C GLU A 425 -4.18 -46.16 -0.54
N GLY A 426 -5.11 -45.68 -1.37
CA GLY A 426 -4.81 -44.85 -2.54
C GLY A 426 -4.28 -43.46 -2.19
N VAL A 427 -4.89 -42.80 -1.21
CA VAL A 427 -4.46 -41.47 -0.74
C VAL A 427 -3.08 -41.53 -0.06
N ASN A 428 -2.70 -42.69 0.46
CA ASN A 428 -1.42 -42.95 1.13
C ASN A 428 -0.31 -43.46 0.20
N ILE A 429 -0.50 -43.45 -1.12
CA ILE A 429 0.56 -43.79 -2.08
C ILE A 429 1.75 -42.84 -1.87
N PRO A 430 2.98 -43.34 -1.66
CA PRO A 430 4.13 -42.49 -1.36
C PRO A 430 4.61 -41.69 -2.59
N VAL A 431 4.63 -40.37 -2.44
CA VAL A 431 5.26 -39.44 -3.37
C VAL A 431 6.75 -39.29 -3.03
N THR A 432 7.07 -39.11 -1.76
CA THR A 432 8.43 -39.21 -1.20
C THR A 432 8.42 -40.13 0.04
N ASP A 433 9.55 -40.25 0.74
CA ASP A 433 9.62 -41.00 2.00
C ASP A 433 8.75 -40.40 3.12
N THR A 434 8.37 -39.12 3.00
CA THR A 434 7.64 -38.36 4.03
C THR A 434 6.31 -37.77 3.53
N LYS A 435 6.00 -37.88 2.24
CA LYS A 435 4.82 -37.28 1.61
C LYS A 435 4.04 -38.29 0.77
N THR A 436 2.73 -38.17 0.80
CA THR A 436 1.76 -39.04 0.13
C THR A 436 1.12 -38.37 -1.08
N LEU A 437 0.32 -39.12 -1.84
CA LEU A 437 -0.49 -38.59 -2.92
C LEU A 437 -1.51 -37.56 -2.40
N LEU A 438 -2.09 -37.78 -1.22
CA LEU A 438 -3.01 -36.82 -0.60
C LEU A 438 -2.33 -35.49 -0.31
N ASP A 439 -1.10 -35.54 0.20
CA ASP A 439 -0.32 -34.32 0.46
C ASP A 439 -0.13 -33.52 -0.84
N ALA A 440 0.23 -34.20 -1.94
CA ALA A 440 0.45 -33.54 -3.23
C ALA A 440 -0.85 -32.97 -3.82
N VAL A 441 -1.96 -33.72 -3.72
CA VAL A 441 -3.28 -33.25 -4.17
C VAL A 441 -3.74 -32.05 -3.34
N ASN A 442 -3.58 -32.09 -2.02
CA ASN A 442 -3.90 -30.96 -1.15
C ASN A 442 -3.07 -29.74 -1.51
N TYR A 443 -1.76 -29.89 -1.71
CA TYR A 443 -0.90 -28.78 -2.08
C TYR A 443 -1.33 -28.14 -3.40
N ILE A 444 -1.47 -28.91 -4.47
CA ILE A 444 -1.85 -28.39 -5.80
C ILE A 444 -3.23 -27.71 -5.75
N TYR A 445 -4.20 -28.35 -5.10
CA TYR A 445 -5.54 -27.79 -4.96
C TYR A 445 -5.55 -26.50 -4.12
N GLN A 446 -4.81 -26.47 -3.01
CA GLN A 446 -4.71 -25.29 -2.17
C GLN A 446 -3.89 -24.18 -2.84
N SER A 447 -2.88 -24.50 -3.66
CA SER A 447 -2.19 -23.49 -4.47
C SER A 447 -3.17 -22.75 -5.35
N HIS A 448 -4.01 -23.47 -6.10
CA HIS A 448 -5.08 -22.86 -6.90
C HIS A 448 -6.06 -22.02 -6.07
N LEU A 449 -6.58 -22.58 -4.97
CA LEU A 449 -7.51 -21.84 -4.12
C LEU A 449 -6.88 -20.56 -3.54
N GLY A 450 -5.57 -20.58 -3.34
CA GLY A 450 -4.78 -19.51 -2.76
C GLY A 450 -4.30 -18.45 -3.75
N GLY A 451 -4.44 -18.65 -5.07
CA GLY A 451 -3.75 -17.84 -6.08
C GLY A 451 -2.22 -17.98 -5.99
N GLU A 452 -1.75 -19.19 -5.64
CA GLU A 452 -0.34 -19.57 -5.49
C GLU A 452 0.06 -20.61 -6.58
N ASP A 453 -0.66 -20.65 -7.69
CA ASP A 453 -0.57 -21.61 -8.79
C ASP A 453 0.29 -21.12 -9.97
N ASP A 454 1.49 -20.63 -9.64
CA ASP A 454 2.50 -20.12 -10.58
C ASP A 454 3.36 -21.22 -11.25
N GLY A 455 3.10 -22.48 -10.94
CA GLY A 455 3.87 -23.63 -11.39
C GLY A 455 5.24 -23.80 -10.71
N ASP A 456 5.62 -22.95 -9.75
CA ASP A 456 6.86 -23.07 -8.96
C ASP A 456 6.66 -24.01 -7.76
N TYR A 457 6.61 -25.30 -8.07
CA TYR A 457 6.34 -26.33 -7.07
C TYR A 457 7.55 -26.64 -6.18
N PRO A 458 7.33 -26.89 -4.87
CA PRO A 458 8.35 -27.50 -4.02
C PRO A 458 8.83 -28.84 -4.60
N ASP A 459 10.11 -29.16 -4.39
CA ASP A 459 10.76 -30.38 -4.92
C ASP A 459 9.94 -31.67 -4.72
N TRP A 460 9.26 -31.81 -3.58
CA TRP A 460 8.47 -32.99 -3.25
C TRP A 460 7.15 -33.08 -4.05
N VAL A 461 6.54 -31.95 -4.39
CA VAL A 461 5.34 -31.88 -5.24
C VAL A 461 5.74 -32.19 -6.67
N GLN A 462 6.85 -31.61 -7.14
CA GLN A 462 7.41 -31.89 -8.46
C GLN A 462 7.77 -33.37 -8.63
N ALA A 463 8.29 -34.02 -7.58
CA ALA A 463 8.51 -35.46 -7.57
C ALA A 463 7.19 -36.25 -7.72
N GLY A 464 6.11 -35.80 -7.08
CA GLY A 464 4.77 -36.35 -7.24
C GLY A 464 4.25 -36.24 -8.67
N LEU A 465 4.32 -35.05 -9.26
CA LEU A 465 3.96 -34.81 -10.66
C LEU A 465 4.78 -35.68 -11.61
N ASN A 466 6.07 -35.89 -11.35
CA ASN A 466 6.92 -36.79 -12.13
C ASN A 466 6.47 -38.26 -12.03
N LYS A 467 6.05 -38.72 -10.85
CA LYS A 467 5.50 -40.07 -10.64
C LYS A 467 4.11 -40.25 -11.26
N ILE A 468 3.29 -39.20 -11.28
CA ILE A 468 2.05 -39.17 -12.07
C ILE A 468 2.45 -39.33 -13.53
N LYS A 469 3.29 -38.45 -14.08
CA LYS A 469 3.71 -38.45 -15.49
C LYS A 469 4.34 -39.77 -15.95
N SER A 470 5.08 -40.47 -15.09
CA SER A 470 5.68 -41.77 -15.41
C SER A 470 4.70 -42.95 -15.40
N GLY A 471 3.51 -42.78 -14.83
CA GLY A 471 2.52 -43.85 -14.65
C GLY A 471 2.65 -44.64 -13.35
N GLU A 472 3.64 -44.32 -12.51
CA GLU A 472 3.91 -45.04 -11.26
C GLU A 472 2.73 -44.95 -10.29
N ILE A 473 2.15 -43.75 -10.12
CA ILE A 473 0.97 -43.54 -9.25
C ILE A 473 -0.22 -44.35 -9.77
N LEU A 474 -0.48 -44.32 -11.08
CA LEU A 474 -1.58 -45.06 -11.69
C LEU A 474 -1.42 -46.58 -11.54
N ASP A 475 -0.20 -47.11 -11.69
CA ASP A 475 0.06 -48.53 -11.51
C ASP A 475 -0.14 -48.97 -10.04
N GLN A 476 0.25 -48.14 -9.06
CA GLN A 476 -0.01 -48.40 -7.65
C GLN A 476 -1.50 -48.34 -7.31
N LEU A 477 -2.23 -47.33 -7.80
CA LEU A 477 -3.69 -47.24 -7.66
C LEU A 477 -4.39 -48.47 -8.24
N LEU A 478 -4.01 -48.89 -9.45
CA LEU A 478 -4.57 -50.09 -10.08
C LEU A 478 -4.25 -51.37 -9.29
N SER A 479 -3.09 -51.45 -8.64
CA SER A 479 -2.75 -52.55 -7.74
C SER A 479 -3.67 -52.62 -6.52
N ILE A 480 -3.92 -51.46 -5.89
CA ILE A 480 -4.84 -51.32 -4.74
C ILE A 480 -6.27 -51.68 -5.16
N ILE A 481 -6.73 -51.15 -6.29
CA ILE A 481 -8.05 -51.48 -6.85
C ILE A 481 -8.15 -52.99 -7.11
N LYS A 482 -7.12 -53.61 -7.70
CA LYS A 482 -7.14 -55.06 -7.95
C LYS A 482 -7.33 -55.87 -6.69
N LYS A 483 -6.55 -55.54 -5.65
CA LYS A 483 -6.57 -56.20 -4.35
C LYS A 483 -7.97 -56.19 -3.73
N HIS A 484 -8.61 -55.03 -3.70
CA HIS A 484 -9.90 -54.86 -3.01
C HIS A 484 -11.13 -55.21 -3.87
N ALA A 485 -11.06 -54.99 -5.18
CA ALA A 485 -12.17 -55.31 -6.09
C ALA A 485 -12.26 -56.80 -6.43
N PHE A 486 -11.12 -57.53 -6.50
CA PHE A 486 -11.08 -58.91 -6.97
C PHE A 486 -10.59 -59.94 -5.94
N GLY A 487 -10.09 -59.52 -4.76
CA GLY A 487 -9.66 -60.42 -3.68
C GLY A 487 -8.69 -61.50 -4.18
N ASP A 488 -9.01 -62.78 -3.93
CA ASP A 488 -8.18 -63.93 -4.33
C ASP A 488 -7.95 -64.00 -5.86
N ALA A 489 -8.84 -63.43 -6.67
CA ALA A 489 -8.73 -63.40 -8.12
C ALA A 489 -7.82 -62.26 -8.64
N ALA A 490 -7.34 -61.36 -7.77
CA ALA A 490 -6.52 -60.20 -8.17
C ALA A 490 -5.26 -60.59 -8.97
N SER A 491 -4.63 -61.72 -8.61
CA SER A 491 -3.45 -62.27 -9.30
C SER A 491 -3.70 -62.70 -10.76
N SER A 492 -4.97 -62.95 -11.11
CA SER A 492 -5.41 -63.39 -12.43
C SER A 492 -5.84 -62.23 -13.34
N VAL A 493 -5.99 -61.01 -12.80
CA VAL A 493 -6.42 -59.81 -13.54
C VAL A 493 -5.21 -59.03 -14.07
N LYS A 494 -5.04 -58.99 -15.40
CA LYS A 494 -3.94 -58.27 -16.08
C LYS A 494 -4.44 -57.00 -16.75
N PHE A 495 -3.78 -55.87 -16.48
CA PHE A 495 -4.04 -54.57 -17.15
C PHE A 495 -2.91 -54.18 -18.11
N ASP A 496 -2.22 -55.17 -18.70
CA ASP A 496 -0.93 -54.94 -19.40
C ASP A 496 -0.91 -55.39 -20.88
N ASN A 497 -2.09 -55.57 -21.48
CA ASN A 497 -2.20 -55.78 -22.93
C ASN A 497 -2.09 -54.44 -23.70
N ILE A 498 -1.96 -54.50 -25.03
CA ILE A 498 -1.73 -53.31 -25.87
C ILE A 498 -2.87 -52.28 -25.72
N PHE A 499 -4.11 -52.73 -25.63
CA PHE A 499 -5.28 -51.87 -25.44
C PHE A 499 -5.27 -51.21 -24.05
N THR A 500 -4.99 -51.97 -23.00
CA THR A 500 -4.92 -51.44 -21.63
C THR A 500 -3.72 -50.53 -21.41
N LYS A 501 -2.60 -50.72 -22.12
CA LYS A 501 -1.46 -49.77 -22.10
C LYS A 501 -1.81 -48.43 -22.72
N ALA A 502 -2.53 -48.41 -23.84
CA ALA A 502 -2.99 -47.16 -24.46
C ALA A 502 -4.01 -46.44 -23.56
N VAL A 503 -4.95 -47.18 -22.95
CA VAL A 503 -5.92 -46.62 -21.99
C VAL A 503 -5.22 -46.08 -20.73
N LYS A 504 -4.25 -46.83 -20.16
CA LYS A 504 -3.43 -46.36 -19.03
C LYS A 504 -2.70 -45.06 -19.37
N ALA A 505 -2.05 -44.99 -20.53
CA ALA A 505 -1.35 -43.78 -20.96
C ALA A 505 -2.29 -42.58 -21.08
N GLY A 506 -3.51 -42.78 -21.62
CA GLY A 506 -4.52 -41.73 -21.71
C GLY A 506 -5.03 -41.25 -20.34
N ILE A 507 -5.32 -42.18 -19.42
CA ILE A 507 -5.73 -41.84 -18.03
C ILE A 507 -4.61 -41.08 -17.34
N ASN A 508 -3.36 -41.52 -17.53
CA ASN A 508 -2.20 -40.91 -16.89
C ASN A 508 -1.95 -39.48 -17.38
N ASP A 509 -2.03 -39.26 -18.69
CA ASP A 509 -1.96 -37.94 -19.32
C ASP A 509 -3.08 -37.02 -18.82
N TYR A 510 -4.29 -37.55 -18.67
CA TYR A 510 -5.44 -36.80 -18.14
C TYR A 510 -5.25 -36.38 -16.68
N ILE A 511 -4.79 -37.28 -15.80
CA ILE A 511 -4.50 -36.96 -14.40
C ILE A 511 -3.39 -35.91 -14.30
N TYR A 512 -2.33 -36.06 -15.11
CA TYR A 512 -1.26 -35.06 -15.16
C TYR A 512 -1.80 -33.69 -15.59
N LYS A 513 -2.60 -33.63 -16.64
CA LYS A 513 -3.20 -32.37 -17.13
C LYS A 513 -4.09 -31.68 -16.12
N ILE A 514 -4.85 -32.44 -15.31
CA ILE A 514 -5.64 -31.85 -14.21
C ILE A 514 -4.70 -31.19 -13.20
N ALA A 515 -3.69 -31.94 -12.74
CA ALA A 515 -2.75 -31.45 -11.74
C ALA A 515 -1.94 -30.23 -12.24
N ASP A 516 -1.44 -30.31 -13.47
CA ASP A 516 -0.69 -29.25 -14.15
C ASP A 516 -1.57 -28.02 -14.38
N SER A 517 -2.81 -28.21 -14.82
CA SER A 517 -3.71 -27.08 -15.08
C SER A 517 -4.13 -26.34 -13.82
N MET A 518 -4.27 -27.02 -12.68
CA MET A 518 -4.67 -26.36 -11.43
C MET A 518 -3.50 -25.71 -10.69
N GLY A 519 -2.28 -26.24 -10.81
CA GLY A 519 -1.14 -25.68 -10.08
C GLY A 519 -0.22 -24.80 -10.93
N ASN A 520 -0.51 -24.64 -12.21
CA ASN A 520 0.19 -23.77 -13.14
C ASN A 520 -0.84 -23.10 -14.05
N ASP A 521 -1.58 -22.19 -13.44
CA ASP A 521 -2.42 -21.25 -14.15
C ASP A 521 -1.56 -20.34 -15.04
N THR A 522 -2.05 -20.03 -16.24
CA THR A 522 -1.40 -19.03 -17.11
C THR A 522 -2.43 -18.07 -17.72
N ASN A 523 -3.63 -18.04 -17.13
CA ASN A 523 -4.74 -17.25 -17.59
C ASN A 523 -4.46 -15.75 -17.33
N PHE A 524 -3.72 -15.44 -16.26
CA PHE A 524 -3.28 -14.11 -15.87
C PHE A 524 -1.93 -14.21 -15.12
N THR A 525 -1.35 -13.07 -14.73
CA THR A 525 0.04 -13.03 -14.21
C THR A 525 0.16 -13.04 -12.69
N ASP A 526 -0.88 -12.58 -11.98
CA ASP A 526 -0.91 -12.53 -10.51
C ASP A 526 -2.37 -12.56 -10.07
N ASP A 527 -2.72 -13.60 -9.33
CA ASP A 527 -4.09 -13.94 -8.97
C ASP A 527 -4.51 -13.28 -7.67
N ASN A 528 -3.54 -12.91 -6.83
CA ASN A 528 -3.79 -12.27 -5.55
C ASN A 528 -3.79 -10.75 -5.65
N ASP A 529 -2.71 -10.17 -6.16
CA ASP A 529 -2.49 -8.73 -6.19
C ASP A 529 -2.22 -8.25 -7.63
N ALA A 530 -3.18 -7.53 -8.21
CA ALA A 530 -3.11 -7.14 -9.62
C ALA A 530 -3.26 -5.64 -9.83
N LEU A 531 -2.50 -5.10 -10.79
CA LEU A 531 -2.74 -3.79 -11.37
C LEU A 531 -3.24 -3.96 -12.80
N ILE A 532 -4.50 -3.60 -13.05
CA ILE A 532 -5.17 -3.81 -14.33
C ILE A 532 -5.47 -2.44 -14.97
N VAL A 533 -5.03 -2.25 -16.21
CA VAL A 533 -5.42 -1.09 -17.02
C VAL A 533 -6.51 -1.55 -17.99
N LEU A 534 -7.78 -1.21 -17.70
CA LEU A 534 -8.93 -1.83 -18.38
C LEU A 534 -8.96 -1.59 -19.89
N ASP A 535 -8.40 -0.47 -20.37
CA ASP A 535 -8.31 -0.17 -21.80
C ASP A 535 -6.94 -0.49 -22.42
N GLY A 536 -5.99 -1.01 -21.61
CA GLY A 536 -4.65 -1.39 -22.02
C GLY A 536 -3.75 -0.25 -22.52
N LYS A 537 -4.09 1.02 -22.29
CA LYS A 537 -3.33 2.16 -22.87
C LYS A 537 -2.16 2.66 -22.01
N LEU A 538 -2.12 2.32 -20.72
CA LEU A 538 -1.03 2.69 -19.81
C LEU A 538 -0.04 1.54 -19.66
N ASP A 539 1.24 1.89 -19.71
CA ASP A 539 2.34 0.95 -19.45
C ASP A 539 2.50 0.75 -17.94
N ILE A 540 2.38 -0.51 -17.48
CA ILE A 540 2.79 -0.93 -16.14
C ILE A 540 4.25 -1.35 -16.20
N ARG A 541 5.06 -0.88 -15.25
CA ARG A 541 6.48 -1.24 -15.13
C ARG A 541 6.80 -1.66 -13.70
N PRO A 542 7.69 -2.64 -13.51
CA PRO A 542 8.11 -3.04 -12.18
C PRO A 542 9.03 -2.00 -11.54
N VAL A 543 8.82 -1.75 -10.25
CA VAL A 543 9.70 -1.00 -9.36
C VAL A 543 10.10 -1.92 -8.21
N ILE A 544 11.39 -1.93 -7.87
CA ILE A 544 11.88 -2.77 -6.79
C ILE A 544 11.54 -2.13 -5.44
N ILE A 545 10.94 -2.94 -4.58
CA ILE A 545 10.80 -2.67 -3.16
C ILE A 545 11.66 -3.65 -2.37
N THR A 546 12.33 -3.20 -1.31
CA THR A 546 13.25 -4.07 -0.54
C THR A 546 13.47 -3.59 0.89
N THR A 547 13.81 -4.51 1.79
CA THR A 547 14.38 -4.19 3.11
C THR A 547 15.91 -4.29 3.13
N GLY A 548 16.55 -4.42 1.96
CA GLY A 548 17.99 -4.59 1.78
C GLY A 548 18.47 -6.05 1.65
N THR A 549 17.61 -7.03 1.93
CA THR A 549 17.94 -8.48 1.85
C THR A 549 17.14 -9.20 0.77
N VAL A 550 15.85 -8.92 0.66
CA VAL A 550 14.91 -9.54 -0.28
C VAL A 550 14.35 -8.43 -1.16
N PRO A 551 14.53 -8.47 -2.49
CA PRO A 551 13.82 -7.60 -3.41
C PRO A 551 12.48 -8.23 -3.80
N VAL A 552 11.42 -7.43 -3.81
CA VAL A 552 10.12 -7.78 -4.38
C VAL A 552 9.82 -6.77 -5.49
N SER A 553 9.16 -7.22 -6.55
CA SER A 553 8.79 -6.38 -7.70
C SER A 553 7.37 -5.85 -7.50
N ALA A 554 7.22 -4.55 -7.26
CA ALA A 554 5.91 -3.90 -7.19
C ALA A 554 5.53 -3.30 -8.56
N PRO A 555 4.27 -3.40 -9.01
CA PRO A 555 3.83 -2.71 -10.21
C PRO A 555 3.82 -1.20 -9.99
N ALA A 556 4.09 -0.45 -11.05
CA ALA A 556 4.11 1.00 -11.05
C ALA A 556 3.69 1.60 -12.39
N ILE A 557 3.12 2.81 -12.34
CA ILE A 557 2.79 3.64 -13.50
C ILE A 557 3.67 4.89 -13.46
N VAL A 558 4.36 5.18 -14.57
CA VAL A 558 5.31 6.30 -14.65
C VAL A 558 4.85 7.30 -15.70
N GLU A 559 4.44 8.49 -15.26
CA GLU A 559 3.93 9.55 -16.13
C GLU A 559 4.34 10.94 -15.63
N ASN A 560 4.69 11.83 -16.55
CA ASN A 560 4.98 13.24 -16.25
C ASN A 560 5.98 13.48 -15.11
N GLY A 561 6.99 12.61 -14.96
CA GLY A 561 7.99 12.71 -13.89
C GLY A 561 7.56 12.11 -12.54
N VAL A 562 6.37 11.51 -12.47
CA VAL A 562 5.82 10.86 -11.28
C VAL A 562 5.83 9.34 -11.48
N CYS A 563 6.33 8.61 -10.49
CA CYS A 563 6.24 7.15 -10.42
C CYS A 563 5.22 6.78 -9.33
N THR A 564 4.06 6.26 -9.72
CA THR A 564 3.05 5.75 -8.79
C THR A 564 3.29 4.26 -8.57
N VAL A 565 3.59 3.85 -7.35
CA VAL A 565 3.92 2.47 -6.96
C VAL A 565 2.77 1.89 -6.14
N PHE A 566 2.49 0.60 -6.34
CA PHE A 566 1.36 -0.11 -5.72
C PHE A 566 1.86 -1.24 -4.81
N PRO A 567 2.44 -0.93 -3.64
CA PRO A 567 2.82 -1.94 -2.66
C PRO A 567 1.57 -2.57 -2.02
N THR A 568 1.64 -3.85 -1.67
CA THR A 568 0.52 -4.59 -1.05
C THR A 568 0.94 -5.25 0.26
N SER A 569 -0.04 -5.72 1.04
CA SER A 569 0.22 -6.44 2.29
C SER A 569 0.97 -7.75 2.09
N ILE A 570 0.72 -8.46 0.98
CA ILE A 570 1.43 -9.70 0.64
C ILE A 570 2.91 -9.39 0.45
N MET A 571 3.24 -8.40 -0.39
CA MET A 571 4.62 -7.94 -0.60
C MET A 571 5.30 -7.53 0.71
N MET A 572 4.59 -6.87 1.62
CA MET A 572 5.17 -6.48 2.92
C MET A 572 5.48 -7.69 3.82
N ARG A 573 4.68 -8.75 3.77
CA ARG A 573 4.97 -10.01 4.47
C ARG A 573 6.15 -10.75 3.86
N GLU A 574 6.22 -10.84 2.54
CA GLU A 574 7.35 -11.46 1.81
C GLU A 574 8.68 -10.76 2.11
N LEU A 575 8.67 -9.42 2.16
CA LEU A 575 9.82 -8.62 2.57
C LEU A 575 10.18 -8.81 4.06
N GLY A 576 9.24 -9.30 4.87
CA GLY A 576 9.33 -9.28 6.33
C GLY A 576 9.54 -7.85 6.82
N ALA A 577 8.66 -6.92 6.41
CA ALA A 577 8.80 -5.48 6.62
C ALA A 577 8.78 -5.05 8.10
N SER A 578 8.18 -5.86 8.98
CA SER A 578 8.03 -5.55 10.41
C SER A 578 9.36 -5.20 11.08
N GLY A 579 9.40 -4.02 11.71
CA GLY A 579 10.59 -3.52 12.40
C GLY A 579 11.71 -3.00 11.49
N LYS A 580 11.53 -2.99 10.16
CA LYS A 580 12.56 -2.63 9.19
C LYS A 580 12.20 -1.37 8.40
N THR A 581 13.18 -0.86 7.66
CA THR A 581 12.99 0.15 6.61
C THR A 581 12.61 -0.53 5.31
N VAL A 582 11.49 -0.14 4.70
CA VAL A 582 11.14 -0.51 3.33
C VAL A 582 11.67 0.56 2.39
N ILE A 583 12.42 0.16 1.36
CA ILE A 583 12.98 1.04 0.34
C ILE A 583 12.15 0.87 -0.93
N ILE A 584 11.57 1.95 -1.44
CA ILE A 584 10.93 2.02 -2.75
C ILE A 584 11.92 2.69 -3.71
N ASP A 585 12.49 1.92 -4.64
CA ASP A 585 13.51 2.42 -5.57
C ASP A 585 12.94 2.75 -6.95
N ALA A 586 12.42 3.98 -7.08
CA ALA A 586 11.94 4.50 -8.35
C ALA A 586 13.04 5.22 -9.15
N SER A 587 14.31 5.21 -8.72
CA SER A 587 15.38 6.00 -9.37
C SER A 587 15.59 5.62 -10.83
N VAL A 588 15.42 4.34 -11.17
CA VAL A 588 15.54 3.79 -12.53
C VAL A 588 14.48 4.33 -13.49
N THR A 589 13.37 4.86 -12.97
CA THR A 589 12.27 5.41 -13.78
C THR A 589 12.56 6.83 -14.28
N GLY A 590 13.52 7.53 -13.67
CA GLY A 590 13.77 8.95 -13.93
C GLY A 590 12.77 9.90 -13.26
N ALA A 591 11.82 9.39 -12.47
CA ALA A 591 10.85 10.20 -11.75
C ALA A 591 11.49 11.00 -10.61
N ASP A 592 11.07 12.25 -10.43
CA ASP A 592 11.46 13.10 -9.30
C ASP A 592 10.50 12.99 -8.11
N THR A 593 9.34 12.36 -8.34
CA THR A 593 8.26 12.19 -7.39
C THR A 593 7.81 10.72 -7.37
N VAL A 594 7.66 10.17 -6.16
CA VAL A 594 7.07 8.86 -5.94
C VAL A 594 5.71 9.04 -5.27
N ASN A 595 4.70 8.43 -5.86
CA ASN A 595 3.35 8.37 -5.34
C ASN A 595 3.01 6.95 -4.88
N VAL A 596 2.20 6.85 -3.84
CA VAL A 596 1.62 5.59 -3.36
C VAL A 596 0.16 5.86 -3.02
N TRP A 597 -0.75 5.06 -3.55
CA TRP A 597 -2.18 5.19 -3.23
C TRP A 597 -2.48 4.78 -1.79
N GLU A 598 -3.57 5.31 -1.23
CA GLU A 598 -3.98 5.11 0.16
C GLU A 598 -3.84 3.65 0.65
N ARG A 599 -4.33 2.66 -0.11
CA ARG A 599 -4.23 1.24 0.30
C ARG A 599 -2.80 0.72 0.31
N GLY A 600 -1.96 1.20 -0.60
CA GLY A 600 -0.53 0.89 -0.57
C GLY A 600 0.19 1.57 0.61
N VAL A 601 -0.24 2.77 0.99
CA VAL A 601 0.26 3.45 2.21
C VAL A 601 -0.12 2.66 3.46
N SER A 602 -1.35 2.13 3.53
CA SER A 602 -1.77 1.22 4.60
C SER A 602 -0.90 -0.04 4.66
N ALA A 603 -0.56 -0.64 3.51
CA ALA A 603 0.38 -1.78 3.51
C ALA A 603 1.76 -1.38 4.09
N LEU A 604 2.30 -0.23 3.68
CA LEU A 604 3.60 0.27 4.16
C LEU A 604 3.63 0.56 5.67
N SER A 605 2.48 0.65 6.36
CA SER A 605 2.44 0.82 7.80
C SER A 605 2.99 -0.39 8.58
N ALA A 606 3.17 -1.54 7.92
CA ALA A 606 3.85 -2.69 8.48
C ALA A 606 5.36 -2.45 8.73
N ALA A 607 5.97 -1.47 8.04
CA ALA A 607 7.36 -1.10 8.21
C ALA A 607 7.56 -0.12 9.38
N SER A 608 8.79 -0.02 9.91
CA SER A 608 9.15 1.07 10.84
C SER A 608 9.31 2.39 10.08
N SER A 609 10.01 2.36 8.96
CA SER A 609 10.24 3.52 8.11
C SER A 609 10.14 3.16 6.63
N VAL A 610 9.87 4.15 5.78
CA VAL A 610 9.81 4.01 4.33
C VAL A 610 10.78 5.02 3.70
N ARG A 611 11.69 4.52 2.87
CA ARG A 611 12.61 5.33 2.07
C ARG A 611 12.17 5.36 0.62
N PHE A 612 11.78 6.53 0.15
CA PHE A 612 11.46 6.81 -1.24
C PHE A 612 12.72 7.23 -1.98
N THR A 613 13.14 6.49 -2.99
CA THR A 613 14.30 6.85 -3.83
C THR A 613 13.81 7.34 -5.19
N THR A 614 14.13 8.59 -5.49
CA THR A 614 13.81 9.31 -6.74
C THR A 614 15.06 9.41 -7.62
N ALA A 615 14.93 9.97 -8.82
CA ALA A 615 16.06 10.28 -9.69
C ALA A 615 17.07 11.27 -9.09
N ASN A 616 16.65 12.10 -8.13
CA ASN A 616 17.47 13.19 -7.58
C ASN A 616 18.07 12.88 -6.19
N GLY A 617 17.62 11.79 -5.55
CA GLY A 617 17.99 11.43 -4.19
C GLY A 617 16.88 10.65 -3.50
N SER A 618 17.04 10.40 -2.21
CA SER A 618 16.07 9.67 -1.38
C SER A 618 15.61 10.47 -0.17
N ALA A 619 14.39 10.20 0.26
CA ALA A 619 13.82 10.71 1.50
C ALA A 619 13.21 9.57 2.30
N GLU A 620 13.59 9.44 3.56
CA GLU A 620 13.09 8.41 4.47
C GLU A 620 12.28 9.01 5.62
N PHE A 621 11.12 8.42 5.85
CA PHE A 621 10.15 8.84 6.86
C PHE A 621 9.80 7.65 7.76
N GLU A 622 9.56 7.90 9.04
CA GLU A 622 8.85 6.95 9.90
C GLU A 622 7.47 6.65 9.26
N SER A 623 7.07 5.38 9.20
CA SER A 623 5.84 4.97 8.51
C SER A 623 4.60 5.66 9.11
N SER A 624 4.60 5.85 10.42
CA SER A 624 3.55 6.56 11.18
C SER A 624 3.31 8.02 10.74
N VAL A 625 4.27 8.65 10.06
CA VAL A 625 4.11 10.00 9.50
C VAL A 625 3.30 9.97 8.19
N LEU A 626 3.38 8.86 7.46
CA LEU A 626 2.78 8.68 6.14
C LEU A 626 1.31 8.27 6.22
N THR A 627 0.90 7.64 7.33
CA THR A 627 -0.46 7.09 7.52
C THR A 627 -1.51 8.12 7.94
N SER A 628 -1.31 9.40 7.62
CA SER A 628 -2.22 10.50 7.99
C SER A 628 -3.51 10.58 7.15
N GLY A 629 -3.74 9.60 6.27
CA GLY A 629 -4.94 9.39 5.46
C GLY A 629 -4.76 9.81 3.99
N GLY A 630 -5.28 9.00 3.06
CA GLY A 630 -5.18 9.23 1.62
C GLY A 630 -3.84 8.85 0.98
N ASP A 631 -3.71 9.20 -0.31
CA ASP A 631 -2.49 8.96 -1.08
C ASP A 631 -1.30 9.74 -0.55
N VAL A 632 -0.10 9.15 -0.65
CA VAL A 632 1.16 9.79 -0.30
C VAL A 632 1.95 10.14 -1.55
N SER A 633 2.48 11.35 -1.57
CA SER A 633 3.41 11.85 -2.59
C SER A 633 4.69 12.32 -1.93
N VAL A 634 5.85 11.85 -2.40
CA VAL A 634 7.17 12.26 -1.92
C VAL A 634 8.05 12.66 -3.08
N SER A 635 8.64 13.85 -3.03
CA SER A 635 9.58 14.35 -4.04
C SER A 635 10.88 14.80 -3.41
N VAL A 636 11.99 14.57 -4.11
CA VAL A 636 13.29 15.19 -3.82
C VAL A 636 13.63 16.11 -4.99
N GLY A 637 13.41 17.41 -4.79
CA GLY A 637 13.55 18.43 -5.81
C GLY A 637 14.76 19.32 -5.61
N THR A 638 15.00 20.21 -6.58
CA THR A 638 15.95 21.32 -6.43
C THR A 638 15.24 22.53 -5.81
N ALA A 639 15.80 23.08 -4.74
CA ALA A 639 15.24 24.26 -4.08
C ALA A 639 15.59 25.56 -4.84
N GLN A 640 14.68 26.55 -4.77
CA GLN A 640 14.93 27.91 -5.25
C GLN A 640 15.09 28.85 -4.04
N PRO A 641 16.31 29.32 -3.73
CA PRO A 641 16.54 30.11 -2.52
C PRO A 641 15.94 31.51 -2.65
N ASN A 642 15.28 31.97 -1.59
CA ASN A 642 14.80 33.33 -1.44
C ASN A 642 15.97 34.31 -1.18
N ALA A 643 15.67 35.61 -1.02
CA ALA A 643 16.72 36.62 -0.83
C ALA A 643 17.58 36.38 0.43
N VAL A 644 16.96 35.98 1.54
CA VAL A 644 17.64 35.73 2.82
C VAL A 644 18.49 34.46 2.75
N GLN A 645 17.94 33.38 2.19
CA GLN A 645 18.66 32.13 1.95
C GLN A 645 19.88 32.33 1.02
N LYS A 646 19.77 33.20 0.01
CA LYS A 646 20.91 33.58 -0.84
C LYS A 646 22.01 34.28 -0.04
N ARG A 647 21.66 35.15 0.91
CA ARG A 647 22.64 35.80 1.81
C ARG A 647 23.30 34.78 2.74
N ALA A 648 22.53 33.84 3.29
CA ALA A 648 23.07 32.76 4.12
C ALA A 648 24.14 31.91 3.39
N LEU A 649 23.99 31.74 2.08
CA LEU A 649 24.93 30.99 1.24
C LEU A 649 26.11 31.83 0.74
N GLY A 650 26.01 33.17 0.73
CA GLY A 650 27.11 34.07 0.39
C GLY A 650 27.86 33.67 -0.88
N GLU A 651 29.19 33.62 -0.81
CA GLU A 651 30.08 33.22 -1.91
C GLU A 651 29.94 31.74 -2.30
N LYS A 652 29.26 30.91 -1.49
CA LYS A 652 29.03 29.49 -1.82
C LYS A 652 27.79 29.26 -2.67
N LEU A 653 26.93 30.25 -2.86
CA LEU A 653 25.66 30.13 -3.57
C LEU A 653 25.79 29.41 -4.92
N ASP A 654 26.73 29.83 -5.77
CA ASP A 654 26.91 29.27 -7.13
C ASP A 654 27.46 27.83 -7.11
N SER A 655 28.11 27.43 -6.02
CA SER A 655 28.68 26.09 -5.85
C SER A 655 27.81 25.14 -5.02
N ALA A 656 26.75 25.66 -4.40
CA ALA A 656 25.87 24.90 -3.52
C ALA A 656 24.96 23.96 -4.32
N GLN A 657 24.74 22.75 -3.81
CA GLN A 657 23.64 21.89 -4.26
C GLN A 657 22.45 22.12 -3.32
N LEU A 658 21.31 22.55 -3.85
CA LEU A 658 20.15 22.96 -3.07
C LEU A 658 19.01 21.97 -3.27
N PHE A 659 18.57 21.34 -2.19
CA PHE A 659 17.55 20.30 -2.20
C PHE A 659 16.32 20.72 -1.40
N LEU A 660 15.16 20.25 -1.84
CA LEU A 660 13.90 20.38 -1.11
C LEU A 660 13.23 19.02 -1.09
N VAL A 661 12.97 18.50 0.11
CA VAL A 661 12.07 17.35 0.28
C VAL A 661 10.67 17.90 0.43
N SER A 662 9.75 17.44 -0.43
CA SER A 662 8.32 17.71 -0.26
C SER A 662 7.60 16.39 -0.07
N ALA A 663 6.70 16.34 0.91
CA ALA A 663 5.83 15.20 1.12
C ALA A 663 4.40 15.68 1.38
N ALA A 664 3.42 14.92 0.91
CA ALA A 664 2.01 15.18 1.15
C ALA A 664 1.25 13.86 1.36
N ALA A 665 0.22 13.90 2.21
CA ALA A 665 -0.74 12.82 2.40
C ALA A 665 -2.17 13.37 2.24
N GLY A 666 -3.00 12.72 1.44
CA GLY A 666 -4.38 13.16 1.18
C GLY A 666 -4.45 14.60 0.64
N GLY A 667 -3.45 15.01 -0.15
CA GLY A 667 -3.32 16.37 -0.70
C GLY A 667 -2.84 17.43 0.29
N ARG A 668 -2.53 17.07 1.55
CA ARG A 668 -2.03 17.99 2.58
C ARG A 668 -0.53 17.82 2.76
N SER A 669 0.21 18.92 2.83
CA SER A 669 1.65 18.88 3.12
C SER A 669 1.93 18.20 4.46
N ILE A 670 2.88 17.28 4.45
CA ILE A 670 3.47 16.70 5.65
C ILE A 670 4.59 17.65 6.08
N ASN A 671 4.56 18.06 7.36
CA ASN A 671 5.62 18.81 8.01
C ASN A 671 6.29 17.90 9.04
N ALA A 672 7.33 17.19 8.63
CA ALA A 672 7.98 16.18 9.46
C ALA A 672 9.48 16.13 9.21
N GLN A 673 10.20 15.65 10.22
CA GLN A 673 11.61 15.27 10.08
C GLN A 673 11.73 14.05 9.16
N CYS A 674 12.75 14.05 8.31
CA CYS A 674 13.08 12.97 7.41
C CYS A 674 14.60 12.83 7.25
N SER A 675 15.06 11.66 6.81
CA SER A 675 16.44 11.46 6.39
C SER A 675 16.55 11.66 4.88
N LEU A 676 17.35 12.64 4.45
CA LEU A 676 17.65 12.94 3.06
C LEU A 676 18.95 12.26 2.65
N GLY A 677 18.95 11.55 1.52
CA GLY A 677 20.13 11.02 0.86
C GLY A 677 20.31 11.62 -0.53
N VAL A 678 21.46 12.24 -0.83
CA VAL A 678 21.70 12.91 -2.13
C VAL A 678 23.10 12.64 -2.68
N PRO A 679 23.27 12.59 -4.01
CA PRO A 679 24.58 12.47 -4.62
C PRO A 679 25.39 13.76 -4.46
N VAL A 680 26.64 13.62 -4.04
CA VAL A 680 27.58 14.74 -3.85
C VAL A 680 28.77 14.64 -4.79
N LYS A 681 29.23 15.82 -5.25
CA LYS A 681 30.30 15.93 -6.26
C LYS A 681 31.71 16.03 -5.67
N THR A 682 31.86 16.29 -4.38
CA THR A 682 33.14 16.63 -3.73
C THR A 682 33.28 16.05 -2.33
N GLY A 683 34.51 15.76 -1.91
CA GLY A 683 34.82 15.49 -0.49
C GLY A 683 34.86 16.79 0.33
N GLY A 684 34.57 16.71 1.63
CA GLY A 684 34.60 17.87 2.53
C GLY A 684 33.36 18.78 2.47
N CYS A 685 32.21 18.21 2.10
CA CYS A 685 30.91 18.89 2.14
C CYS A 685 30.23 18.70 3.49
N VAL A 686 29.36 19.64 3.86
CA VAL A 686 28.34 19.46 4.90
C VAL A 686 26.98 19.87 4.34
N ALA A 687 25.90 19.37 4.93
CA ALA A 687 24.57 19.89 4.69
C ALA A 687 24.13 20.83 5.82
N ALA A 688 23.37 21.85 5.47
CA ALA A 688 22.71 22.76 6.40
C ALA A 688 21.26 22.97 5.95
N ALA A 689 20.33 22.93 6.89
CA ALA A 689 18.94 23.31 6.65
C ALA A 689 18.83 24.83 6.82
N ILE A 690 18.29 25.53 5.84
CA ILE A 690 18.16 27.00 5.86
C ILE A 690 16.68 27.34 5.70
N ALA A 691 16.08 27.81 6.79
CA ALA A 691 14.67 28.21 6.82
C ALA A 691 14.42 29.47 5.96
N ASP A 692 13.16 29.79 5.72
CA ASP A 692 12.77 30.94 4.89
C ASP A 692 13.20 32.29 5.49
N ASP A 693 13.33 32.36 6.82
CA ASP A 693 13.84 33.51 7.55
C ASP A 693 15.38 33.57 7.61
N GLY A 694 16.08 32.64 6.97
CA GLY A 694 17.54 32.55 6.97
C GLY A 694 18.14 31.74 8.12
N THR A 695 17.34 31.25 9.07
CA THR A 695 17.84 30.45 10.18
C THR A 695 18.55 29.20 9.67
N ILE A 696 19.82 29.06 10.03
CA ILE A 696 20.68 27.94 9.62
C ILE A 696 20.76 26.91 10.74
N LYS A 697 20.31 25.68 10.45
CA LYS A 697 20.42 24.54 11.36
C LYS A 697 21.34 23.48 10.78
N ALA A 698 22.08 22.85 11.67
CA ALA A 698 22.91 21.71 11.32
C ALA A 698 22.03 20.45 11.16
N THR A 699 22.41 19.57 10.23
CA THR A 699 21.59 18.40 9.82
C THR A 699 22.23 17.06 10.19
N GLY A 700 23.34 17.09 10.93
CA GLY A 700 24.08 15.86 11.27
C GLY A 700 24.68 15.15 10.05
N SER A 701 24.94 15.85 8.94
CA SER A 701 25.30 15.23 7.66
C SER A 701 26.55 14.36 7.73
N SER A 702 26.52 13.22 7.05
CA SER A 702 27.65 12.31 6.83
C SER A 702 27.81 12.01 5.34
N VAL A 703 29.05 11.76 4.91
CA VAL A 703 29.37 11.41 3.51
C VAL A 703 29.94 10.00 3.47
N SER A 704 29.37 9.16 2.61
CA SER A 704 29.85 7.80 2.34
C SER A 704 29.91 7.59 0.83
N GLY A 705 31.12 7.35 0.31
CA GLY A 705 31.35 7.32 -1.14
C GLY A 705 30.97 8.66 -1.79
N ASN A 706 30.08 8.60 -2.79
CA ASN A 706 29.56 9.78 -3.50
C ASN A 706 28.19 10.23 -2.99
N TRP A 707 27.78 9.79 -1.80
CA TRP A 707 26.48 10.11 -1.21
C TRP A 707 26.63 10.86 0.10
N LEU A 708 25.78 11.87 0.30
CA LEU A 708 25.59 12.53 1.57
C LEU A 708 24.22 12.14 2.14
N THR A 709 24.19 11.80 3.42
CA THR A 709 22.96 11.56 4.18
C THR A 709 22.86 12.56 5.32
N CYS A 710 21.68 13.14 5.55
CA CYS A 710 21.45 14.09 6.63
C CYS A 710 19.99 14.12 7.11
N SER A 711 19.75 14.55 8.33
CA SER A 711 18.40 14.80 8.85
C SER A 711 17.93 16.20 8.47
N THR A 712 16.73 16.30 7.91
CA THR A 712 16.11 17.57 7.51
C THR A 712 14.61 17.55 7.76
N GLU A 713 13.92 18.64 7.46
CA GLU A 713 12.47 18.76 7.52
C GLU A 713 11.90 18.99 6.13
N THR A 714 10.76 18.38 5.85
CA THR A 714 9.98 18.66 4.64
C THR A 714 9.67 20.15 4.52
N GLY A 715 9.74 20.68 3.31
CA GLY A 715 9.48 22.10 3.04
C GLY A 715 10.63 23.03 3.44
N ILE A 716 11.70 22.54 4.09
CA ILE A 716 12.88 23.35 4.42
C ILE A 716 14.00 23.09 3.40
N MET A 717 14.57 24.17 2.86
CA MET A 717 15.70 24.07 1.94
C MET A 717 16.91 23.46 2.66
N THR A 718 17.49 22.42 2.04
CA THR A 718 18.75 21.82 2.48
C THR A 718 19.86 22.16 1.49
N ALA A 719 20.88 22.87 1.97
CA ALA A 719 22.04 23.25 1.16
C ALA A 719 23.23 22.36 1.47
N VAL A 720 23.80 21.74 0.43
CA VAL A 720 25.08 21.03 0.49
C VAL A 720 26.17 21.92 -0.06
N THR A 721 27.16 22.24 0.76
CA THR A 721 28.27 23.13 0.40
C THR A 721 29.60 22.61 0.92
N GLY A 722 30.69 22.99 0.25
CA GLY A 722 32.04 22.76 0.79
C GLY A 722 32.23 23.52 2.11
N PHE A 723 32.58 22.81 3.18
CA PHE A 723 32.82 23.37 4.51
C PHE A 723 33.93 22.57 5.19
N PRO A 724 35.18 23.08 5.19
CA PRO A 724 36.35 22.26 5.45
C PRO A 724 36.66 22.04 6.95
N PHE A 725 35.90 22.64 7.86
CA PHE A 725 36.28 22.72 9.26
C PHE A 725 35.87 21.48 10.06
N ALA A 726 36.84 20.62 10.35
CA ALA A 726 36.62 19.39 11.13
C ALA A 726 36.36 19.64 12.63
N ASP A 727 36.78 20.81 13.14
CA ASP A 727 36.57 21.24 14.52
C ASP A 727 35.29 22.06 14.74
N VAL A 728 34.38 22.05 13.76
CA VAL A 728 33.01 22.57 13.86
C VAL A 728 32.03 21.42 13.68
N PRO A 729 31.68 20.70 14.75
CA PRO A 729 30.70 19.61 14.67
C PRO A 729 29.34 20.09 14.18
N THR A 730 28.63 19.25 13.43
CA THR A 730 27.24 19.48 12.96
C THR A 730 26.20 19.38 14.07
N ASN A 731 26.60 19.35 15.34
CA ASN A 731 25.72 19.52 16.50
C ASN A 731 26.15 20.68 17.40
N ALA A 732 27.14 21.48 16.97
CA ALA A 732 27.60 22.64 17.72
C ALA A 732 26.55 23.76 17.68
N TRP A 733 26.31 24.41 18.82
CA TRP A 733 25.37 25.54 18.91
C TRP A 733 25.71 26.69 17.96
N TYR A 734 26.98 26.85 17.61
CA TYR A 734 27.51 27.88 16.72
C TYR A 734 27.68 27.40 15.27
N PHE A 735 27.21 26.19 14.91
CA PHE A 735 27.38 25.66 13.56
C PHE A 735 26.83 26.63 12.51
N GLY A 736 25.57 27.07 12.67
CA GLY A 736 24.92 27.98 11.72
C GLY A 736 25.68 29.29 11.56
N ASP A 737 26.18 29.85 12.67
CA ASP A 737 26.94 31.10 12.66
C ASP A 737 28.33 30.95 12.02
N ALA A 738 29.05 29.86 12.33
CA ALA A 738 30.34 29.57 11.73
C ALA A 738 30.20 29.27 10.22
N TYR A 739 29.12 28.59 9.85
CA TYR A 739 28.73 28.31 8.47
C TYR A 739 28.44 29.60 7.70
N TYR A 740 27.57 30.47 8.25
CA TYR A 740 27.28 31.79 7.68
C TYR A 740 28.55 32.64 7.52
N ALA A 741 29.38 32.69 8.56
CA ALA A 741 30.60 33.48 8.59
C ALA A 741 31.65 32.99 7.58
N TYR A 742 31.73 31.69 7.34
CA TYR A 742 32.59 31.14 6.30
C TYR A 742 32.05 31.44 4.91
N ASN A 743 30.75 31.20 4.68
CA ASN A 743 30.11 31.40 3.39
C ASN A 743 30.15 32.85 2.92
N ASN A 744 30.12 33.81 3.85
CA ASN A 744 30.20 35.24 3.57
C ASN A 744 31.63 35.81 3.68
N ALA A 745 32.67 34.95 3.60
CA ALA A 745 34.08 35.32 3.66
C ALA A 745 34.51 36.16 4.89
N LEU A 746 33.69 36.15 5.96
CA LEU A 746 34.01 36.81 7.21
C LEU A 746 35.20 36.09 7.88
N PHE A 747 35.16 34.76 7.89
CA PHE A 747 36.16 33.91 8.53
C PHE A 747 36.76 32.94 7.51
N ALA A 748 38.07 33.00 7.31
CA ALA A 748 38.80 32.06 6.43
C ALA A 748 39.25 30.77 7.15
N GLY A 749 38.98 30.62 8.45
CA GLY A 749 39.63 29.62 9.31
C GLY A 749 41.00 30.05 9.84
N THR A 750 41.58 29.24 10.71
CA THR A 750 42.95 29.40 11.25
C THR A 750 43.94 28.41 10.61
N GLY A 751 43.42 27.42 9.89
CA GLY A 751 44.17 26.47 9.07
C GLY A 751 43.25 25.90 7.99
N ALA A 752 43.78 25.02 7.14
CA ALA A 752 43.03 24.46 6.00
C ALA A 752 41.71 23.79 6.40
N ASN A 753 41.72 23.03 7.51
CA ASN A 753 40.56 22.27 8.00
C ASN A 753 40.16 22.66 9.43
N THR A 754 40.54 23.87 9.88
CA THR A 754 40.38 24.28 11.29
C THR A 754 39.80 25.68 11.40
N PHE A 755 38.69 25.81 12.10
CA PHE A 755 38.02 27.08 12.42
C PHE A 755 38.54 27.70 13.72
N SER A 756 38.94 26.88 14.69
CA SER A 756 39.31 27.24 16.07
C SER A 756 38.21 27.98 16.83
N PRO A 757 37.01 27.39 17.02
CA PRO A 757 35.84 28.09 17.56
C PRO A 757 36.03 28.62 18.98
N ASN A 758 36.85 27.95 19.79
CA ASN A 758 37.09 28.28 21.20
C ASN A 758 38.25 29.27 21.40
N VAL A 759 39.01 29.62 20.36
CA VAL A 759 40.07 30.62 20.48
C VAL A 759 39.45 32.00 20.63
N THR A 760 39.93 32.77 21.61
CA THR A 760 39.50 34.15 21.83
C THR A 760 39.92 35.04 20.68
N MET A 761 39.01 35.89 20.21
CA MET A 761 39.28 36.77 19.08
C MET A 761 40.09 38.00 19.51
N THR A 762 41.02 38.45 18.65
CA THR A 762 41.81 39.66 18.91
C THR A 762 41.20 40.89 18.23
N ARG A 763 41.61 42.09 18.66
CA ARG A 763 41.20 43.36 18.04
C ARG A 763 41.55 43.43 16.56
N GLY A 764 42.76 43.00 16.20
CA GLY A 764 43.21 42.94 14.80
C GLY A 764 42.37 41.99 13.96
N MET A 765 41.89 40.87 14.54
CA MET A 765 41.04 39.91 13.83
C MET A 765 39.69 40.54 13.50
N LEU A 766 39.03 41.16 14.49
CA LEU A 766 37.72 41.79 14.29
C LEU A 766 37.75 42.84 13.19
N VAL A 767 38.75 43.73 13.23
CA VAL A 767 38.89 44.79 12.23
C VAL A 767 39.18 44.24 10.84
N THR A 768 39.93 43.14 10.76
CA THR A 768 40.19 42.46 9.48
C THR A 768 38.90 41.88 8.89
N VAL A 769 37.98 41.37 9.72
CA VAL A 769 36.66 40.92 9.25
C VAL A 769 35.87 42.09 8.65
N LEU A 770 35.75 43.21 9.37
CA LEU A 770 35.02 44.39 8.88
C LEU A 770 35.62 44.97 7.59
N TRP A 771 36.96 44.99 7.49
CA TRP A 771 37.63 45.42 6.28
C TRP A 771 37.33 44.52 5.07
N ARG A 772 37.24 43.20 5.28
CA ARG A 772 36.82 42.26 4.23
C ARG A 772 35.37 42.46 3.81
N MET A 773 34.47 42.71 4.76
CA MET A 773 33.07 43.01 4.48
C MET A 773 32.90 44.22 3.54
N GLU A 774 33.80 45.19 3.60
CA GLU A 774 33.82 46.35 2.70
C GLU A 774 34.57 46.10 1.38
N GLY A 775 34.87 44.84 1.05
CA GLY A 775 35.57 44.48 -0.20
C GLY A 775 37.08 44.72 -0.15
N SER A 776 37.67 44.72 1.05
CA SER A 776 39.11 44.94 1.26
C SER A 776 39.64 46.24 0.62
N PRO A 777 39.04 47.40 0.93
CA PRO A 777 39.37 48.67 0.30
C PRO A 777 40.84 49.05 0.51
N LYS A 778 41.36 49.89 -0.40
CA LYS A 778 42.78 50.28 -0.39
C LYS A 778 43.20 50.81 1.00
N ALA A 779 44.27 50.24 1.53
CA ALA A 779 44.81 50.58 2.83
C ALA A 779 45.22 52.06 2.93
N ALA A 780 44.92 52.67 4.08
CA ALA A 780 45.54 53.94 4.49
C ALA A 780 46.91 53.68 5.12
N ALA A 781 47.72 54.74 5.25
CA ALA A 781 49.02 54.64 5.94
C ALA A 781 48.81 54.16 7.40
N PRO A 782 49.67 53.26 7.93
CA PRO A 782 49.51 52.75 9.28
C PRO A 782 49.53 53.86 10.34
N THR A 783 48.42 54.05 11.04
CA THR A 783 48.27 55.07 12.08
C THR A 783 49.01 54.69 13.37
N PHE A 784 49.08 53.40 13.71
CA PHE A 784 49.68 52.90 14.94
C PHE A 784 51.02 52.19 14.68
N SER A 785 51.98 52.39 15.57
CA SER A 785 53.35 51.87 15.42
C SER A 785 53.41 50.34 15.47
N ASP A 786 52.61 49.71 16.34
CA ASP A 786 52.52 48.27 16.57
C ASP A 786 51.71 47.51 15.49
N THR A 787 51.25 48.22 14.46
CA THR A 787 50.51 47.66 13.32
C THR A 787 51.27 47.73 12.02
N ARG A 788 52.53 48.18 12.01
CA ARG A 788 53.34 48.31 10.79
C ARG A 788 53.91 46.96 10.36
N GLY A 789 53.61 46.54 9.14
CA GLY A 789 54.21 45.35 8.52
C GLY A 789 53.65 44.01 9.02
N ILE A 790 52.53 44.03 9.74
CA ILE A 790 51.84 42.81 10.21
C ILE A 790 50.60 42.49 9.36
N TRP A 791 50.06 41.29 9.51
CA TRP A 791 48.95 40.76 8.72
C TRP A 791 47.66 41.61 8.71
N CYS A 792 47.41 42.43 9.75
CA CYS A 792 46.23 43.31 9.82
C CYS A 792 46.54 44.80 9.52
N SER A 793 47.76 45.14 9.07
CA SER A 793 48.17 46.54 8.84
C SER A 793 47.16 47.32 7.99
N SER A 794 46.73 46.73 6.88
CA SER A 794 45.81 47.34 5.92
C SER A 794 44.43 47.59 6.52
N ALA A 795 43.90 46.58 7.21
CA ALA A 795 42.58 46.64 7.83
C ALA A 795 42.54 47.69 8.95
N VAL A 796 43.56 47.70 9.82
CA VAL A 796 43.62 48.68 10.92
C VAL A 796 43.80 50.10 10.40
N GLY A 797 44.67 50.31 9.40
CA GLY A 797 44.85 51.62 8.77
C GLY A 797 43.56 52.15 8.15
N TRP A 798 42.84 51.31 7.41
CA TRP A 798 41.54 51.67 6.85
C TRP A 798 40.51 51.99 7.95
N ALA A 799 40.38 51.14 8.96
CA ALA A 799 39.39 51.33 10.01
C ALA A 799 39.67 52.59 10.86
N ALA A 800 40.94 52.90 11.11
CA ALA A 800 41.34 54.13 11.81
C ALA A 800 41.03 55.38 10.97
N ALA A 801 41.35 55.34 9.67
CA ALA A 801 41.09 56.46 8.75
C ALA A 801 39.59 56.79 8.61
N ASN A 802 38.72 55.80 8.82
CA ASN A 802 37.26 55.95 8.76
C ASN A 802 36.59 56.08 10.13
N GLY A 803 37.37 56.22 11.21
CA GLY A 803 36.84 56.41 12.56
C GLY A 803 36.15 55.18 13.16
N ILE A 804 36.33 53.99 12.58
CA ILE A 804 35.74 52.74 13.05
C ILE A 804 36.47 52.25 14.31
N VAL A 805 37.79 52.45 14.39
CA VAL A 805 38.60 52.07 15.56
C VAL A 805 39.47 53.20 16.09
N ASN A 806 39.69 53.15 17.40
CA ASN A 806 40.65 53.97 18.13
C ASN A 806 41.74 53.07 18.75
N GLY A 807 42.96 53.61 18.87
CA GLY A 807 44.03 52.99 19.65
C GLY A 807 43.77 53.11 21.15
N PHE A 808 44.57 52.40 21.96
CA PHE A 808 44.62 52.62 23.41
C PHE A 808 45.23 54.00 23.73
N ASP A 809 46.15 54.43 22.87
CA ASP A 809 46.72 55.76 22.83
C ASP A 809 46.96 56.17 21.35
N LYS A 810 47.69 57.27 21.14
CA LYS A 810 47.98 57.81 19.80
C LYS A 810 48.88 56.91 18.93
N ASP A 811 49.67 56.02 19.54
CA ASP A 811 50.70 55.22 18.86
C ASP A 811 50.46 53.69 18.94
N THR A 812 49.52 53.21 19.78
CA THR A 812 49.32 51.78 20.11
C THR A 812 47.89 51.29 19.86
N PHE A 813 47.72 50.23 19.06
CA PHE A 813 46.42 49.58 18.82
C PHE A 813 46.20 48.26 19.57
N ALA A 814 47.28 47.54 19.88
CA ALA A 814 47.37 46.18 20.39
C ALA A 814 46.60 45.14 19.54
N PRO A 815 47.03 44.87 18.30
CA PRO A 815 46.31 44.01 17.35
C PRO A 815 46.15 42.55 17.80
N ASN A 816 47.07 42.06 18.64
CA ASN A 816 47.05 40.70 19.18
C ASN A 816 46.37 40.59 20.55
N ALA A 817 45.93 41.72 21.15
CA ALA A 817 45.19 41.68 22.40
C ALA A 817 43.76 41.18 22.16
N THR A 818 43.26 40.39 23.11
CA THR A 818 41.85 39.98 23.18
C THR A 818 40.94 41.20 23.05
N VAL A 819 39.96 41.13 22.14
CA VAL A 819 38.90 42.13 22.09
C VAL A 819 37.85 41.81 23.15
N THR A 820 37.59 42.76 24.05
CA THR A 820 36.53 42.59 25.05
C THR A 820 35.15 42.82 24.42
N ARG A 821 34.08 42.30 25.03
CA ARG A 821 32.70 42.48 24.54
C ARG A 821 32.32 43.95 24.42
N GLU A 822 32.71 44.79 25.38
CA GLU A 822 32.46 46.23 25.33
C GLU A 822 33.23 46.93 24.20
N GLN A 823 34.46 46.49 23.92
CA GLN A 823 35.26 47.02 22.82
C GLN A 823 34.69 46.61 21.47
N MET A 824 34.22 45.35 21.36
CA MET A 824 33.56 44.87 20.16
C MET A 824 32.28 45.65 19.87
N ALA A 825 31.43 45.85 20.87
CA ALA A 825 30.22 46.67 20.73
C ALA A 825 30.57 48.10 20.26
N ALA A 826 31.58 48.73 20.87
CA ALA A 826 32.02 50.07 20.46
C ALA A 826 32.55 50.13 19.03
N ILE A 827 33.25 49.09 18.56
CA ILE A 827 33.73 49.00 17.18
C ILE A 827 32.56 48.80 16.21
N LEU A 828 31.63 47.89 16.50
CA LEU A 828 30.45 47.63 15.67
C LEU A 828 29.51 48.84 15.60
N TYR A 829 29.32 49.55 16.72
CA TYR A 829 28.53 50.80 16.76
C TYR A 829 29.12 51.88 15.84
N ARG A 830 30.44 52.09 15.89
CA ARG A 830 31.10 53.06 14.99
C ARG A 830 31.08 52.60 13.55
N TYR A 831 31.20 51.29 13.32
CA TYR A 831 31.06 50.73 11.99
C TYR A 831 29.65 50.92 11.42
N ALA A 832 28.61 50.71 12.22
CA ALA A 832 27.22 50.97 11.84
C ALA A 832 27.03 52.45 11.47
N ALA A 833 27.54 53.37 12.30
CA ALA A 833 27.52 54.80 11.99
C ALA A 833 28.28 55.13 10.69
N PHE A 834 29.43 54.50 10.44
CA PHE A 834 30.18 54.64 9.19
C PHE A 834 29.37 54.16 7.97
N LYS A 835 28.59 53.07 8.12
CA LYS A 835 27.69 52.55 7.09
C LYS A 835 26.42 53.39 6.90
N GLY A 836 26.20 54.39 7.76
CA GLY A 836 24.98 55.21 7.77
C GLY A 836 23.76 54.48 8.35
N ILE A 837 23.98 53.41 9.13
CA ILE A 837 22.93 52.69 9.85
C ILE A 837 22.49 53.55 11.06
N ASP A 838 21.20 53.52 11.38
CA ASP A 838 20.69 54.18 12.57
C ASP A 838 21.25 53.51 13.84
N VAL A 839 21.83 54.33 14.72
CA VAL A 839 22.44 53.88 15.98
C VAL A 839 21.75 54.50 17.19
N SER A 840 20.53 55.00 17.02
CA SER A 840 19.75 55.68 18.06
C SER A 840 19.04 54.73 19.03
N ALA A 841 18.83 53.47 18.65
CA ALA A 841 18.25 52.45 19.53
C ALA A 841 19.12 52.26 20.79
N ALA A 842 18.47 52.09 21.94
CA ALA A 842 19.16 51.88 23.21
C ALA A 842 18.26 51.15 24.21
N ASP A 843 18.75 50.03 24.72
CA ASP A 843 18.10 49.31 25.82
C ASP A 843 18.49 49.88 27.18
N ASP A 844 17.59 49.67 28.14
CA ASP A 844 17.93 49.85 29.55
C ASP A 844 18.84 48.70 30.03
N LEU A 845 20.13 49.01 30.13
CA LEU A 845 21.14 48.07 30.61
C LEU A 845 20.96 47.69 32.09
N GLY A 846 20.15 48.41 32.86
CA GLY A 846 19.88 48.11 34.28
C GLY A 846 19.31 46.72 34.52
N ASN A 847 18.77 46.07 33.48
CA ASN A 847 18.29 44.69 33.52
C ASN A 847 19.42 43.64 33.54
N PHE A 848 20.67 44.03 33.27
CA PHE A 848 21.82 43.13 33.34
C PHE A 848 22.57 43.28 34.67
N ALA A 849 22.85 42.15 35.32
CA ALA A 849 23.41 42.11 36.67
C ALA A 849 24.84 42.70 36.80
N ASP A 850 25.52 42.95 35.68
CA ASP A 850 26.88 43.50 35.63
C ASP A 850 26.99 44.78 34.79
N PHE A 851 25.88 45.50 34.55
CA PHE A 851 25.89 46.73 33.76
C PHE A 851 26.84 47.81 34.32
N GLU A 852 27.06 47.83 35.64
CA GLU A 852 27.99 48.77 36.28
C GLU A 852 29.45 48.55 35.84
N SER A 853 29.79 47.32 35.41
CA SER A 853 31.11 46.97 34.89
C SER A 853 31.37 47.47 33.47
N VAL A 854 30.36 48.01 32.79
CA VAL A 854 30.49 48.62 31.46
C VAL A 854 31.22 49.95 31.58
N SER A 855 32.35 50.08 30.86
CA SER A 855 33.08 51.36 30.84
C SER A 855 32.26 52.48 30.22
N ALA A 856 32.42 53.71 30.74
CA ALA A 856 31.67 54.88 30.28
C ALA A 856 31.71 55.06 28.74
N TYR A 857 32.86 54.84 28.10
CA TYR A 857 33.01 54.96 26.65
C TYR A 857 32.20 53.95 25.83
N ALA A 858 31.78 52.84 26.43
CA ALA A 858 31.08 51.73 25.76
C ALA A 858 29.59 51.66 26.11
N ARG A 859 29.10 52.45 27.07
CA ARG A 859 27.71 52.38 27.56
C ARG A 859 26.70 52.53 26.43
N THR A 860 26.83 53.58 25.62
CA THR A 860 25.95 53.83 24.46
C THR A 860 26.01 52.68 23.46
N ALA A 861 27.21 52.20 23.15
CA ALA A 861 27.39 51.13 22.17
C ALA A 861 26.83 49.78 22.65
N ILE A 862 26.94 49.44 23.93
CA ILE A 862 26.33 48.23 24.48
C ILE A 862 24.81 48.36 24.56
N ALA A 863 24.29 49.52 24.97
CA ALA A 863 22.84 49.78 24.99
C ALA A 863 22.23 49.61 23.60
N TRP A 864 22.88 50.17 22.57
CA TRP A 864 22.50 49.98 21.18
C TRP A 864 22.63 48.52 20.75
N ALA A 865 23.76 47.87 21.01
CA ALA A 865 23.96 46.47 20.60
C ALA A 865 22.99 45.50 21.28
N SER A 866 22.51 45.81 22.48
CA SER A 866 21.45 45.06 23.16
C SER A 866 20.10 45.28 22.48
N ALA A 867 19.73 46.54 22.21
CA ALA A 867 18.46 46.88 21.58
C ALA A 867 18.31 46.26 20.18
N GLU A 868 19.38 46.21 19.41
CA GLU A 868 19.42 45.58 18.08
C GLU A 868 19.55 44.05 18.12
N GLY A 869 19.62 43.44 19.32
CA GLY A 869 19.77 41.99 19.49
C GLY A 869 21.16 41.44 19.08
N ILE A 870 22.15 42.30 18.88
CA ILE A 870 23.54 41.92 18.55
C ILE A 870 24.23 41.30 19.77
N ILE A 871 23.93 41.77 20.98
CA ILE A 871 24.45 41.23 22.26
C ILE A 871 23.29 41.01 23.23
N ASN A 872 22.95 39.75 23.50
CA ASN A 872 21.78 39.39 24.32
C ASN A 872 22.12 39.02 25.77
N GLY A 873 23.39 39.18 26.18
CA GLY A 873 23.89 38.69 27.47
C GLY A 873 24.00 37.15 27.55
N SER A 874 24.33 36.64 28.73
CA SER A 874 24.34 35.22 29.09
C SER A 874 23.05 34.81 29.81
N ALA A 875 22.83 33.50 29.94
CA ALA A 875 21.60 32.94 30.54
C ALA A 875 21.37 33.36 32.00
N ASP A 876 22.41 33.79 32.71
CA ASP A 876 22.36 34.34 34.07
C ASP A 876 22.13 35.86 34.11
N GLY A 877 21.78 36.48 32.97
CA GLY A 877 21.45 37.90 32.88
C GLY A 877 22.67 38.83 32.95
N ARG A 878 23.84 38.44 32.44
CA ARG A 878 25.08 39.24 32.45
C ARG A 878 25.56 39.60 31.04
N LEU A 879 26.15 40.78 30.87
CA LEU A 879 26.76 41.26 29.62
C LEU A 879 28.21 40.80 29.45
N MET A 880 28.92 40.61 30.57
CA MET A 880 30.35 40.30 30.66
C MET A 880 31.24 41.29 29.89
N PRO A 881 31.14 42.61 30.14
CA PRO A 881 31.72 43.65 29.26
C PRO A 881 33.25 43.55 29.12
N LYS A 882 33.95 43.09 30.16
CA LYS A 882 35.41 42.94 30.18
C LYS A 882 35.92 41.59 29.65
N ALA A 883 35.03 40.61 29.47
CA ALA A 883 35.42 39.31 28.98
C ALA A 883 35.73 39.36 27.47
N GLY A 884 36.65 38.51 27.02
CA GLY A 884 36.84 38.25 25.60
C GLY A 884 35.68 37.44 25.02
N ALA A 885 35.57 37.42 23.70
CA ALA A 885 34.66 36.52 23.00
C ALA A 885 35.43 35.52 22.15
N THR A 886 34.98 34.26 22.15
CA THR A 886 35.54 33.23 21.29
C THR A 886 35.16 33.48 19.83
N ARG A 887 35.91 32.90 18.89
CA ARG A 887 35.59 33.02 17.45
C ARG A 887 34.18 32.56 17.11
N ALA A 888 33.67 31.51 17.76
CA ALA A 888 32.28 31.08 17.64
C ALA A 888 31.29 32.16 18.09
N GLN A 889 31.52 32.76 19.26
CA GLN A 889 30.67 33.85 19.77
C GLN A 889 30.72 35.09 18.88
N VAL A 890 31.89 35.43 18.31
CA VAL A 890 31.98 36.57 17.41
C VAL A 890 31.33 36.29 16.05
N ALA A 891 31.42 35.07 15.53
CA ALA A 891 30.65 34.67 14.35
C ALA A 891 29.14 34.89 14.58
N ALA A 892 28.61 34.47 15.74
CA ALA A 892 27.21 34.67 16.11
C ALA A 892 26.81 36.14 16.30
N ILE A 893 27.72 36.97 16.81
CA ILE A 893 27.49 38.43 16.94
C ILE A 893 27.47 39.07 15.54
N LEU A 894 28.41 38.71 14.67
CA LEU A 894 28.51 39.28 13.32
C LEU A 894 27.35 38.84 12.42
N HIS A 895 26.92 37.58 12.53
CA HIS A 895 25.75 37.08 11.83
C HIS A 895 24.51 37.91 12.19
N ARG A 896 24.23 38.09 13.49
CA ARG A 896 23.13 38.94 13.98
C ARG A 896 23.29 40.41 13.57
N TYR A 897 24.50 40.97 13.66
CA TYR A 897 24.77 42.34 13.20
C TYR A 897 24.40 42.52 11.71
N ILE A 898 24.73 41.54 10.86
CA ILE A 898 24.43 41.62 9.43
C ILE A 898 22.92 41.51 9.20
N GLU A 899 22.26 40.52 9.80
CA GLU A 899 20.83 40.30 9.55
C GLU A 899 19.90 41.29 10.24
N ASN A 900 20.30 41.90 11.37
CA ASN A 900 19.44 42.83 12.10
C ASN A 900 19.69 44.30 11.74
N CYS A 901 20.90 44.65 11.29
CA CYS A 901 21.28 46.07 11.11
C CYS A 901 21.59 46.45 9.67
N ILE A 902 22.03 45.51 8.82
CA ILE A 902 22.38 45.81 7.42
C ILE A 902 21.20 45.55 6.49
N PHE A 903 20.42 44.52 6.75
CA PHE A 903 19.24 44.11 5.99
C PHE A 903 17.98 44.27 6.85
#